data_AF-A0A254TNU6-F1
#
_entry.id   AF-A0A254TNU6-F1
#
_cell.length_a   1.000
_cell.length_b   1.000
_cell.length_c   1.000
_cell.angle_alpha   90.00
_cell.angle_beta   90.00
_cell.angle_gamma   90.00
#
_symmetry.space_group_name_H-M   'P 1'
#
loop_
_entity.id
_entity.type
_entity.pdbx_description
1 polymer ?
#
loop_
_entity_poly.entity_id
_entity_poly.type
_entity_poly.pdbx_seq_one_letter_code
_entity_poly.pdbx_strand_id
1 'polypeptide(L)'
;MEVFMHNVPAQLSDQGLKKELEPILRRLGILNFLCDKPKRKSIGFLIFHRPEDGERFLLLHGQEEIPGMMNARGRPRLKSKLRIMGADVFCSRSKKAPSKFAIQSLQHMAEQRAKDTLHKYEDNKHVSLRLLGFSCGYSMFRGEHFGYVPEVQWSDTGLMKFKKRAIIIKLDKSNYHIRIPLSTVIELIWSRDGTLTLTLSTVPYFFSHEGPDPLTITFQMLQLGSSKYHAAAPSRSRMCSLSATHADVAGQCFVYQFLVPSVDLMKDILDIKDLEIAIIRHDVLPLNTLPRSGFQVQLKALMDELATCTRNNSLPFGILFQLQALAYNAYLLPRTVQSLAQELIQAYKEDGAAHRRPISVLAMKKLFDMIDWPSPHGNPTDFEVGALMMALKRNQKDALQDLAASGDMLGPSDNLTPIHKVMITPTRVTLHGPELEPRNRILRRFPNHHDYFIRVQFCDENGQDLHFNSRIHYDDVFSRFKHVLTHGIQIAGRTYSFLGWSHSSLRSHAFSSPFVDESGQFQTHFSIIKALGDFSKIQSPARCAARIGQAFTDTPYAISLSEYDIEVSEMADVTSKDGKRVFSDGIGTLSWNVAKSIWHHIPEKKGFPTCFQVRLGGAKGMLAVDGRLSGSQVKVRPSMIKFEGDMKDLEICAMAAKPMVLVLNRQMIKILEDMGTPDDWFLTLQEAALTKLRSVTASAHNSEVFIKRQAVGDTIGLYRLFRHCHQRDLDYRKEPFIRSVVEAVVLKELRLLKHKARIPVFKGITLFGVMDETGLLEADQVYVTYETIEGRHAPPPNAGMVLVTRSPALHDGDIQFAQNVIPPDNHPLAELTNCIVFSSKGYRDLPSQLSGGDLDGDIFNVIWDTDAYPVRTFAPADYPRVSPVDIGRPVERDDMAQFFLDFMKTDHLGVIATRHMIMADQEAEGTSHPVCRKLAQLHSTAVDFSKTGIPVQMSEIPKGKPFRPDFMAPGPVARIHNKSDIELEEYVIQAAYDEDDDMEPFHKYYRSEKILGKLYRGVDERQIWQEDIQSKVQPNEDEFWNEFLWSTLERCDKIGNLSWELWLDEARHIRLRYEEAVFSARNNYSEHPIDPLSELEVFIGSVMNKGVQTRRQRDQSNKLADEFDRISTWIVGQMRAGSSSESPITSVSDQLKPLEFCLACIHVGGESNKDPARRRREVYGEIKSFRVVAACALLFELDLIEKGRKRKF
;
A
#
# COMPACT_ATOMS: atom_id res chain seq x y z
N MET A 1 -18.43 15.47 -35.86
CA MET A 1 -19.37 16.62 -35.90
C MET A 1 -20.02 16.83 -34.52
N GLU A 2 -20.37 18.05 -34.15
CA GLU A 2 -21.18 18.33 -32.93
C GLU A 2 -22.58 18.81 -33.33
N VAL A 3 -23.61 18.23 -32.71
CA VAL A 3 -25.01 18.61 -32.83
C VAL A 3 -25.44 19.30 -31.55
N PHE A 4 -26.02 20.49 -31.69
CA PHE A 4 -26.62 21.25 -30.61
C PHE A 4 -28.09 20.85 -30.43
N MET A 5 -28.48 20.55 -29.20
CA MET A 5 -29.83 20.18 -28.83
C MET A 5 -30.40 21.24 -27.88
N HIS A 6 -31.54 21.82 -28.24
CA HIS A 6 -32.27 22.80 -27.42
C HIS A 6 -33.58 22.21 -26.92
N ASN A 7 -34.04 22.71 -25.77
CA ASN A 7 -35.22 22.21 -25.04
C ASN A 7 -35.07 20.76 -24.53
N VAL A 8 -33.83 20.34 -24.25
CA VAL A 8 -33.57 19.06 -23.59
C VAL A 8 -34.03 19.16 -22.13
N PRO A 9 -34.75 18.18 -21.57
CA PRO A 9 -35.19 18.21 -20.18
C PRO A 9 -34.05 18.56 -19.21
N ALA A 10 -34.25 19.60 -18.38
CA ALA A 10 -33.20 20.16 -17.54
C ALA A 10 -32.73 19.21 -16.42
N GLN A 11 -33.59 18.26 -16.06
CA GLN A 11 -33.34 17.19 -15.10
C GLN A 11 -32.45 16.07 -15.63
N LEU A 12 -32.25 15.96 -16.95
CA LEU A 12 -31.39 14.91 -17.52
C LEU A 12 -29.91 15.20 -17.25
N SER A 13 -29.19 14.16 -16.82
CA SER A 13 -27.72 14.10 -16.82
C SER A 13 -27.17 13.73 -18.20
N ASP A 14 -25.86 13.87 -18.42
CA ASP A 14 -25.17 13.41 -19.64
C ASP A 14 -25.54 11.95 -19.97
N GLN A 15 -25.64 11.11 -18.95
CA GLN A 15 -25.96 9.69 -19.12
C GLN A 15 -27.46 9.44 -19.29
N GLY A 16 -28.31 10.19 -18.59
CA GLY A 16 -29.76 10.14 -18.85
C GLY A 16 -30.05 10.47 -20.32
N LEU A 17 -29.43 11.54 -20.84
CA LEU A 17 -29.54 11.89 -22.25
C LEU A 17 -28.98 10.80 -23.17
N LYS A 18 -27.84 10.19 -22.81
CA LYS A 18 -27.26 9.07 -23.57
C LYS A 18 -28.22 7.89 -23.66
N LYS A 19 -28.82 7.46 -22.55
CA LYS A 19 -29.77 6.33 -22.49
C LYS A 19 -31.00 6.56 -23.37
N GLU A 20 -31.54 7.77 -23.37
CA GLU A 20 -32.69 8.13 -24.21
C GLU A 20 -32.34 8.12 -25.71
N LEU A 21 -31.12 8.53 -26.07
CA LEU A 21 -30.67 8.60 -27.46
C LEU A 21 -30.15 7.26 -28.00
N GLU A 22 -29.71 6.36 -27.14
CA GLU A 22 -29.04 5.12 -27.54
C GLU A 22 -29.91 4.21 -28.44
N PRO A 23 -31.21 3.94 -28.15
CA PRO A 23 -32.08 3.18 -29.05
C PRO A 23 -32.31 3.85 -30.40
N ILE A 24 -32.27 5.19 -30.44
CA ILE A 24 -32.43 5.97 -31.68
C ILE A 24 -31.17 5.82 -32.52
N LEU A 25 -30.00 6.05 -31.93
CA LEU A 25 -28.71 6.01 -32.60
C LEU A 25 -28.33 4.60 -33.06
N ARG A 26 -28.65 3.55 -32.29
CA ARG A 26 -28.47 2.15 -32.70
C ARG A 26 -29.25 1.83 -33.97
N ARG A 27 -30.49 2.33 -34.13
CA ARG A 27 -31.28 2.15 -35.36
C ARG A 27 -30.67 2.86 -36.58
N LEU A 28 -29.87 3.90 -36.36
CA LEU A 28 -29.12 4.59 -37.41
C LEU A 28 -27.76 3.92 -37.70
N GLY A 29 -27.44 2.80 -37.04
CA GLY A 29 -26.13 2.16 -37.13
C GLY A 29 -25.01 3.00 -36.50
N ILE A 30 -25.35 3.94 -35.62
CA ILE A 30 -24.39 4.80 -34.92
C ILE A 30 -24.14 4.21 -33.54
N LEU A 31 -22.94 3.67 -33.35
CA LEU A 31 -22.51 3.07 -32.08
C LEU A 31 -21.59 4.03 -31.28
N ASN A 32 -20.78 4.80 -32.00
CA ASN A 32 -19.89 5.90 -31.62
C ASN A 32 -20.49 7.27 -31.30
N PHE A 33 -20.91 7.57 -30.08
CA PHE A 33 -21.31 8.95 -29.72
C PHE A 33 -21.02 9.36 -28.27
N LEU A 34 -20.86 10.67 -28.05
CA LEU A 34 -20.78 11.28 -26.71
C LEU A 34 -21.90 12.30 -26.52
N CYS A 35 -22.49 12.27 -25.32
CA CYS A 35 -23.38 13.34 -24.86
C CYS A 35 -22.62 14.25 -23.89
N ASP A 36 -22.86 15.56 -24.01
CA ASP A 36 -22.49 16.59 -23.04
C ASP A 36 -23.75 17.40 -22.74
N LYS A 37 -24.26 17.28 -21.52
CA LYS A 37 -25.52 17.85 -21.05
C LYS A 37 -25.23 18.70 -19.80
N PRO A 38 -25.00 20.02 -19.98
CA PRO A 38 -24.78 20.90 -18.84
C PRO A 38 -25.90 20.80 -17.80
N LYS A 39 -25.53 20.57 -16.53
CA LYS A 39 -26.49 20.39 -15.43
C LYS A 39 -27.46 21.56 -15.32
N ARG A 40 -28.75 21.27 -15.09
CA ARG A 40 -29.84 22.25 -14.89
C ARG A 40 -30.08 23.23 -16.05
N LYS A 41 -29.47 23.02 -17.22
CA LYS A 41 -29.75 23.81 -18.44
C LYS A 41 -30.67 23.04 -19.36
N SER A 42 -31.42 23.71 -20.24
CA SER A 42 -32.26 23.04 -21.25
C SER A 42 -31.55 22.78 -22.58
N ILE A 43 -30.22 22.65 -22.54
CA ILE A 43 -29.37 22.41 -23.71
C ILE A 43 -28.56 21.14 -23.53
N GLY A 44 -28.23 20.49 -24.64
CA GLY A 44 -27.30 19.36 -24.71
C GLY A 44 -26.50 19.40 -26.02
N PHE A 45 -25.42 18.64 -26.05
CA PHE A 45 -24.54 18.50 -27.20
C PHE A 45 -24.32 17.02 -27.47
N LEU A 46 -24.41 16.64 -28.73
CA LEU A 46 -24.17 15.29 -29.22
C LEU A 46 -22.97 15.31 -30.16
N ILE A 47 -21.91 14.60 -29.80
CA ILE A 47 -20.64 14.59 -30.52
C ILE A 47 -20.49 13.24 -31.22
N PHE A 48 -20.28 13.31 -32.53
CA PHE A 48 -20.07 12.17 -33.41
C PHE A 48 -18.62 12.12 -33.90
N HIS A 49 -18.07 10.90 -33.97
CA HIS A 49 -16.75 10.65 -34.55
C HIS A 49 -16.73 11.02 -36.03
N ARG A 50 -17.64 10.42 -36.81
CA ARG A 50 -17.81 10.61 -38.25
C ARG A 50 -18.81 11.76 -38.51
N PRO A 51 -18.48 12.76 -39.33
CA PRO A 51 -19.43 13.81 -39.71
C PRO A 51 -20.71 13.24 -40.34
N GLU A 52 -20.59 12.17 -41.12
CA GLU A 52 -21.69 11.51 -41.82
C GLU A 52 -22.74 10.96 -40.83
N ASP A 53 -22.31 10.47 -39.65
CA ASP A 53 -23.21 10.02 -38.59
C ASP A 53 -24.05 11.17 -38.05
N GLY A 54 -23.44 12.35 -37.90
CA GLY A 54 -24.13 13.56 -37.45
C GLY A 54 -25.12 14.09 -38.50
N GLU A 55 -24.77 13.99 -39.78
CA GLU A 55 -25.66 14.36 -40.89
C GLU A 55 -26.84 13.40 -40.99
N ARG A 56 -26.62 12.08 -40.88
CA ARG A 56 -27.68 11.07 -40.82
C ARG A 56 -28.62 11.31 -39.64
N PHE A 57 -28.08 11.68 -38.48
CA PHE A 57 -28.89 12.05 -37.32
C PHE A 57 -29.73 13.31 -37.58
N LEU A 58 -29.13 14.38 -38.14
CA LEU A 58 -29.86 15.62 -38.42
C LEU A 58 -30.89 15.48 -39.55
N LEU A 59 -30.66 14.62 -40.54
CA LEU A 59 -31.62 14.38 -41.61
C LEU A 59 -32.96 13.88 -41.05
N LEU A 60 -32.90 12.98 -40.07
CA LEU A 60 -34.08 12.35 -39.46
C LEU A 60 -34.62 13.10 -38.24
N HIS A 61 -33.74 13.69 -37.43
CA HIS A 61 -34.09 14.28 -36.14
C HIS A 61 -33.78 15.78 -36.03
N GLY A 62 -33.29 16.41 -37.10
CA GLY A 62 -33.02 17.84 -37.17
C GLY A 62 -34.31 18.67 -37.12
N GLN A 63 -34.17 19.90 -36.63
CA GLN A 63 -35.25 20.89 -36.65
C GLN A 63 -35.60 21.29 -38.09
N GLU A 64 -36.88 21.49 -38.38
CA GLU A 64 -37.38 22.02 -39.64
C GLU A 64 -37.98 23.41 -39.45
N GLU A 65 -37.77 24.32 -40.41
CA GLU A 65 -38.48 25.59 -40.45
C GLU A 65 -39.87 25.38 -41.06
N ILE A 66 -40.91 25.90 -40.41
CA ILE A 66 -42.27 25.89 -40.95
C ILE A 66 -42.41 27.11 -41.89
N PRO A 67 -42.55 26.90 -43.22
CA PRO A 67 -42.66 28.02 -44.16
C PRO A 67 -43.88 28.89 -43.83
N GLY A 68 -43.69 30.21 -43.78
CA GLY A 68 -44.78 31.19 -43.61
C GLY A 68 -45.24 31.48 -42.17
N MET A 69 -44.71 30.79 -41.14
CA MET A 69 -45.00 31.10 -39.73
C MET A 69 -43.78 31.70 -39.02
N MET A 70 -43.86 32.97 -38.65
CA MET A 70 -42.87 33.64 -37.80
C MET A 70 -43.29 33.60 -36.33
N ASN A 71 -42.32 33.50 -35.42
CA ASN A 71 -42.55 33.70 -33.99
C ASN A 71 -42.63 35.19 -33.64
N ALA A 72 -43.03 35.52 -32.40
CA ALA A 72 -43.19 36.89 -31.90
C ALA A 72 -41.90 37.76 -31.94
N ARG A 73 -40.74 37.17 -32.28
CA ARG A 73 -39.45 37.86 -32.44
C ARG A 73 -38.97 37.89 -33.91
N GLY A 74 -39.86 37.63 -34.87
CA GLY A 74 -39.55 37.68 -36.31
C GLY A 74 -38.65 36.56 -36.83
N ARG A 75 -38.52 35.44 -36.09
CA ARG A 75 -37.74 34.27 -36.53
C ARG A 75 -38.66 33.15 -37.03
N PRO A 76 -38.21 32.29 -37.97
CA PRO A 76 -39.00 31.14 -38.44
C PRO A 76 -39.43 30.25 -37.27
N ARG A 77 -40.69 29.79 -37.28
CA ARG A 77 -41.19 28.84 -36.29
C ARG A 77 -40.61 27.46 -36.60
N LEU A 78 -39.95 26.86 -35.63
CA LEU A 78 -39.26 25.56 -35.79
C LEU A 78 -40.20 24.42 -35.40
N LYS A 79 -40.14 23.30 -36.13
CA LYS A 79 -40.76 22.02 -35.81
C LYS A 79 -39.68 21.04 -35.33
N SER A 80 -39.91 20.40 -34.19
CA SER A 80 -39.05 19.33 -33.69
C SER A 80 -39.41 17.99 -34.33
N LYS A 81 -38.39 17.17 -34.64
CA LYS A 81 -38.53 15.77 -35.06
C LYS A 81 -38.04 14.77 -34.01
N LEU A 82 -37.66 15.25 -32.82
CA LEU A 82 -37.16 14.43 -31.72
C LEU A 82 -37.95 14.75 -30.46
N ARG A 83 -38.41 13.70 -29.78
CA ARG A 83 -39.11 13.83 -28.49
C ARG A 83 -38.37 13.00 -27.45
N ILE A 84 -37.98 13.65 -26.35
CA ILE A 84 -37.29 12.99 -25.23
C ILE A 84 -38.13 13.24 -23.97
N MET A 85 -38.55 12.18 -23.29
CA MET A 85 -39.43 12.26 -22.10
C MET A 85 -40.67 13.16 -22.30
N GLY A 86 -41.28 13.13 -23.49
CA GLY A 86 -42.45 13.97 -23.83
C GLY A 86 -42.13 15.43 -24.21
N ALA A 87 -40.89 15.89 -24.06
CA ALA A 87 -40.46 17.22 -24.49
C ALA A 87 -39.97 17.23 -25.95
N ASP A 88 -40.38 18.24 -26.71
CA ASP A 88 -39.94 18.43 -28.10
C ASP A 88 -38.53 19.03 -28.14
N VAL A 89 -37.55 18.25 -28.58
CA VAL A 89 -36.11 18.58 -28.57
C VAL A 89 -35.62 19.00 -29.96
N PHE A 90 -35.19 20.25 -30.10
CA PHE A 90 -34.76 20.81 -31.38
C PHE A 90 -33.27 20.56 -31.61
N CYS A 91 -32.93 19.84 -32.67
CA CYS A 91 -31.55 19.49 -33.01
C CYS A 91 -31.05 20.29 -34.22
N SER A 92 -29.88 20.90 -34.11
CA SER A 92 -29.21 21.60 -35.22
C SER A 92 -27.71 21.40 -35.17
N ARG A 93 -27.00 21.68 -36.27
CA ARG A 93 -25.53 21.65 -36.27
C ARG A 93 -24.98 22.70 -35.30
N SER A 94 -24.05 22.30 -34.44
CA SER A 94 -23.42 23.24 -33.49
C SER A 94 -22.60 24.28 -34.23
N LYS A 95 -22.58 25.50 -33.69
CA LYS A 95 -21.71 26.59 -34.17
C LYS A 95 -20.26 26.46 -33.68
N LYS A 96 -20.00 25.57 -32.72
CA LYS A 96 -18.67 25.30 -32.17
C LYS A 96 -18.12 23.99 -32.76
N ALA A 97 -16.81 23.95 -32.96
CA ALA A 97 -16.14 22.70 -33.28
C ALA A 97 -16.15 21.77 -32.05
N PRO A 98 -16.37 20.45 -32.22
CA PRO A 98 -16.26 19.49 -31.13
C PRO A 98 -14.87 19.51 -30.51
N SER A 99 -14.79 19.27 -29.20
CA SER A 99 -13.51 19.18 -28.49
C SER A 99 -12.61 18.11 -29.10
N LYS A 100 -11.35 18.45 -29.42
CA LYS A 100 -10.34 17.53 -30.00
C LYS A 100 -10.27 16.20 -29.24
N PHE A 101 -10.13 16.25 -27.92
CA PHE A 101 -10.06 15.05 -27.06
C PHE A 101 -11.36 14.24 -27.03
N ALA A 102 -12.52 14.86 -27.27
CA ALA A 102 -13.78 14.15 -27.37
C ALA A 102 -13.84 13.30 -28.65
N ILE A 103 -13.35 13.85 -29.77
CA ILE A 103 -13.22 13.12 -31.04
C ILE A 103 -12.18 12.01 -30.92
N GLN A 104 -11.01 12.30 -30.35
CA GLN A 104 -9.95 11.30 -30.15
C GLN A 104 -10.39 10.17 -29.20
N SER A 105 -11.17 10.49 -28.17
CA SER A 105 -11.76 9.48 -27.28
C SER A 105 -12.77 8.60 -28.02
N LEU A 106 -13.62 9.19 -28.85
CA LEU A 106 -14.54 8.45 -29.71
C LEU A 106 -13.81 7.55 -30.71
N GLN A 107 -12.72 8.05 -31.29
CA GLN A 107 -11.86 7.27 -32.18
C GLN A 107 -11.22 6.10 -31.43
N HIS A 108 -10.67 6.36 -30.24
CA HIS A 108 -10.08 5.32 -29.41
C HIS A 108 -11.09 4.23 -29.04
N MET A 109 -12.32 4.60 -28.63
CA MET A 109 -13.40 3.62 -28.39
C MET A 109 -13.82 2.86 -29.65
N ALA A 110 -13.71 3.48 -30.83
CA ALA A 110 -13.94 2.82 -32.11
C ALA A 110 -12.84 1.80 -32.43
N GLU A 111 -11.58 2.19 -32.30
CA GLU A 111 -10.40 1.34 -32.51
C GLU A 111 -10.38 0.14 -31.54
N GLN A 112 -10.65 0.36 -30.25
CA GLN A 112 -10.71 -0.72 -29.26
C GLN A 112 -11.79 -1.74 -29.58
N ARG A 113 -12.98 -1.30 -30.01
CA ARG A 113 -14.03 -2.22 -30.47
C ARG A 113 -13.72 -2.94 -31.78
N ALA A 114 -12.94 -2.33 -32.67
CA ALA A 114 -12.57 -2.95 -33.94
C ALA A 114 -11.46 -3.99 -33.77
N LYS A 115 -10.55 -3.78 -32.81
CA LYS A 115 -9.44 -4.69 -32.50
C LYS A 115 -9.88 -5.90 -31.68
N ASP A 116 -10.94 -5.78 -30.88
CA ASP A 116 -11.35 -6.81 -29.92
C ASP A 116 -12.80 -7.28 -30.13
N THR A 117 -12.96 -8.58 -30.38
CA THR A 117 -14.10 -9.42 -29.95
C THR A 117 -14.20 -9.55 -28.42
N LEU A 118 -13.29 -8.92 -27.66
CA LEU A 118 -12.90 -9.24 -26.27
C LEU A 118 -13.28 -8.18 -25.21
N HIS A 119 -14.08 -7.18 -25.56
CA HIS A 119 -14.63 -6.23 -24.58
C HIS A 119 -16.04 -6.65 -24.18
N LYS A 120 -16.19 -7.30 -23.03
CA LYS A 120 -17.50 -7.48 -22.40
C LYS A 120 -17.92 -6.15 -21.78
N TYR A 121 -18.81 -5.43 -22.47
CA TYR A 121 -19.57 -4.36 -21.83
C TYR A 121 -20.24 -4.96 -20.60
N GLU A 122 -20.08 -4.32 -19.44
CA GLU A 122 -20.74 -4.79 -18.23
C GLU A 122 -22.25 -4.83 -18.51
N ASP A 123 -22.80 -6.04 -18.69
CA ASP A 123 -24.24 -6.21 -18.79
C ASP A 123 -24.79 -5.68 -17.47
N ASN A 124 -25.70 -4.70 -17.57
CA ASN A 124 -26.35 -4.10 -16.41
C ASN A 124 -27.37 -5.08 -15.78
N LYS A 125 -27.11 -6.39 -15.87
CA LYS A 125 -27.89 -7.45 -15.24
C LYS A 125 -27.65 -7.32 -13.74
N HIS A 126 -28.67 -6.86 -13.04
CA HIS A 126 -28.69 -6.73 -11.60
C HIS A 126 -29.99 -7.37 -11.11
N VAL A 127 -29.93 -8.08 -9.99
CA VAL A 127 -31.11 -8.65 -9.34
C VAL A 127 -31.61 -7.63 -8.32
N SER A 128 -32.87 -7.23 -8.43
CA SER A 128 -33.48 -6.25 -7.52
C SER A 128 -34.57 -6.90 -6.70
N LEU A 129 -34.42 -6.90 -5.38
CA LEU A 129 -35.38 -7.40 -4.42
C LEU A 129 -36.00 -6.25 -3.64
N ARG A 130 -37.31 -6.30 -3.44
CA ARG A 130 -37.99 -5.35 -2.54
C ARG A 130 -37.68 -5.73 -1.10
N LEU A 131 -37.31 -4.74 -0.30
CA LEU A 131 -37.01 -4.90 1.12
C LEU A 131 -38.24 -4.58 1.97
N LEU A 132 -38.59 -5.47 2.89
CA LEU A 132 -39.70 -5.32 3.83
C LEU A 132 -39.23 -4.85 5.23
N GLY A 133 -37.97 -5.13 5.55
CA GLY A 133 -37.31 -4.76 6.79
C GLY A 133 -35.95 -5.45 6.88
N PHE A 134 -35.12 -5.04 7.83
CA PHE A 134 -33.82 -5.67 8.04
C PHE A 134 -33.36 -5.53 9.49
N SER A 135 -32.37 -6.33 9.86
CA SER A 135 -31.73 -6.29 11.18
C SER A 135 -30.24 -6.54 11.08
N CYS A 136 -29.53 -6.12 12.13
CA CYS A 136 -28.11 -6.33 12.34
C CYS A 136 -27.92 -7.03 13.69
N GLY A 137 -27.03 -8.03 13.73
CA GLY A 137 -26.77 -8.82 14.92
C GLY A 137 -25.63 -9.81 14.71
N TYR A 138 -25.74 -10.96 15.36
CA TYR A 138 -24.73 -12.02 15.31
C TYR A 138 -25.38 -13.41 15.24
N SER A 139 -24.62 -14.36 14.68
CA SER A 139 -24.97 -15.77 14.68
C SER A 139 -24.30 -16.50 15.84
N MET A 140 -24.97 -17.52 16.39
CA MET A 140 -24.41 -18.36 17.44
C MET A 140 -25.01 -19.76 17.40
N PHE A 141 -24.34 -20.69 18.07
CA PHE A 141 -24.87 -22.01 18.35
C PHE A 141 -25.53 -22.06 19.73
N ARG A 142 -26.65 -22.77 19.83
CA ARG A 142 -27.31 -23.14 21.09
C ARG A 142 -27.42 -24.65 21.16
N GLY A 143 -26.43 -25.29 21.78
CA GLY A 143 -26.19 -26.71 21.59
C GLY A 143 -25.86 -26.98 20.12
N GLU A 144 -26.53 -27.96 19.52
CA GLU A 144 -26.32 -28.32 18.10
C GLU A 144 -27.03 -27.40 17.09
N HIS A 145 -27.80 -26.40 17.55
CA HIS A 145 -28.64 -25.58 16.67
C HIS A 145 -27.97 -24.26 16.33
N PHE A 146 -27.83 -23.97 15.03
CA PHE A 146 -27.42 -22.67 14.50
C PHE A 146 -28.59 -21.68 14.52
N GLY A 147 -28.35 -20.45 14.96
CA GLY A 147 -29.39 -19.42 14.97
C GLY A 147 -28.82 -18.00 14.95
N TYR A 148 -29.73 -17.04 14.72
CA TYR A 148 -29.43 -15.62 14.61
C TYR A 148 -30.09 -14.83 15.74
N VAL A 149 -29.36 -13.88 16.31
CA VAL A 149 -29.84 -12.97 17.35
C VAL A 149 -29.79 -11.53 16.80
N PRO A 150 -30.94 -10.87 16.59
CA PRO A 150 -30.98 -9.49 16.14
C PRO A 150 -30.73 -8.52 17.30
N GLU A 151 -29.73 -7.65 17.18
CA GLU A 151 -29.44 -6.58 18.16
C GLU A 151 -30.13 -5.26 17.80
N VAL A 152 -30.18 -4.93 16.51
CA VAL A 152 -30.86 -3.73 16.00
C VAL A 152 -31.75 -4.11 14.83
N GLN A 153 -32.99 -3.60 14.82
CA GLN A 153 -33.98 -3.90 13.80
C GLN A 153 -34.57 -2.61 13.21
N TRP A 154 -34.83 -2.64 11.91
CA TRP A 154 -35.44 -1.55 11.18
C TRP A 154 -36.67 -2.06 10.41
N SER A 155 -37.78 -1.34 10.55
CA SER A 155 -39.02 -1.55 9.79
C SER A 155 -39.10 -0.69 8.51
N ASP A 156 -37.96 -0.10 8.11
CA ASP A 156 -37.89 0.69 6.88
C ASP A 156 -37.93 -0.23 5.66
N THR A 157 -38.71 0.17 4.66
CA THR A 157 -38.81 -0.55 3.40
C THR A 157 -37.85 0.04 2.38
N GLY A 158 -37.58 -0.70 1.32
CA GLY A 158 -36.68 -0.18 0.30
C GLY A 158 -36.43 -1.13 -0.84
N LEU A 159 -35.30 -0.91 -1.50
CA LEU A 159 -34.84 -1.70 -2.63
C LEU A 159 -33.42 -2.19 -2.38
N MET A 160 -33.23 -3.50 -2.50
CA MET A 160 -31.94 -4.17 -2.41
C MET A 160 -31.52 -4.63 -3.81
N LYS A 161 -30.40 -4.15 -4.32
CA LYS A 161 -29.88 -4.46 -5.66
C LYS A 161 -28.57 -5.22 -5.56
N PHE A 162 -28.53 -6.43 -6.11
CA PHE A 162 -27.31 -7.22 -6.31
C PHE A 162 -26.68 -6.83 -7.64
N LYS A 163 -25.50 -6.20 -7.57
CA LYS A 163 -24.67 -5.89 -8.74
C LYS A 163 -23.44 -6.78 -8.76
N LYS A 164 -22.68 -6.75 -9.85
CA LYS A 164 -21.43 -7.52 -10.03
C LYS A 164 -20.38 -7.33 -8.92
N ARG A 165 -20.33 -6.16 -8.26
CA ARG A 165 -19.29 -5.83 -7.28
C ARG A 165 -19.79 -5.46 -5.89
N ALA A 166 -21.08 -5.15 -5.75
CA ALA A 166 -21.65 -4.72 -4.48
C ALA A 166 -23.16 -4.99 -4.43
N ILE A 167 -23.67 -5.14 -3.21
CA ILE A 167 -25.08 -5.07 -2.89
C ILE A 167 -25.38 -3.65 -2.43
N ILE A 168 -26.38 -3.03 -3.06
CA ILE A 168 -26.80 -1.66 -2.79
C ILE A 168 -28.21 -1.67 -2.22
N ILE A 169 -28.39 -1.10 -1.03
CA ILE A 169 -29.68 -1.00 -0.34
C ILE A 169 -30.05 0.47 -0.21
N LYS A 170 -31.23 0.82 -0.69
CA LYS A 170 -31.83 2.16 -0.59
C LYS A 170 -33.10 2.07 0.24
N LEU A 171 -33.17 2.85 1.32
CA LEU A 171 -34.32 2.88 2.21
C LEU A 171 -35.24 4.06 1.89
N ASP A 172 -36.55 3.80 1.89
CA ASP A 172 -37.57 4.74 1.41
C ASP A 172 -37.86 5.87 2.42
N LYS A 173 -37.95 5.57 3.73
CA LYS A 173 -38.36 6.56 4.73
C LYS A 173 -37.17 7.35 5.28
N SER A 174 -36.09 6.65 5.60
CA SER A 174 -34.88 7.25 6.21
C SER A 174 -33.96 7.93 5.20
N ASN A 175 -34.13 7.68 3.90
CA ASN A 175 -33.19 8.06 2.84
C ASN A 175 -31.74 7.59 3.10
N TYR A 176 -31.57 6.51 3.87
CA TYR A 176 -30.27 5.90 4.06
C TYR A 176 -29.90 5.01 2.87
N HIS A 177 -28.59 4.93 2.65
CA HIS A 177 -27.96 4.11 1.64
C HIS A 177 -26.94 3.20 2.30
N ILE A 178 -27.09 1.89 2.12
CA ILE A 178 -26.15 0.89 2.63
C ILE A 178 -25.50 0.22 1.42
N ARG A 179 -24.17 0.19 1.40
CA ARG A 179 -23.39 -0.47 0.37
C ARG A 179 -22.54 -1.58 1.00
N ILE A 180 -22.73 -2.80 0.52
CA ILE A 180 -21.99 -3.99 0.95
C ILE A 180 -21.17 -4.46 -0.25
N PRO A 181 -19.84 -4.34 -0.24
CA PRO A 181 -19.01 -4.91 -1.30
C PRO A 181 -19.18 -6.43 -1.35
N LEU A 182 -19.31 -7.02 -2.54
CA LEU A 182 -19.49 -8.47 -2.65
C LEU A 182 -18.29 -9.26 -2.13
N SER A 183 -17.09 -8.70 -2.24
CA SER A 183 -15.87 -9.29 -1.70
C SER A 183 -15.85 -9.43 -0.17
N THR A 184 -16.82 -8.83 0.54
CA THR A 184 -16.91 -8.93 2.01
C THR A 184 -17.98 -9.92 2.45
N VAL A 185 -18.71 -10.55 1.52
CA VAL A 185 -19.73 -11.54 1.84
C VAL A 185 -19.05 -12.89 1.99
N ILE A 186 -19.07 -13.45 3.21
CA ILE A 186 -18.54 -14.79 3.49
C ILE A 186 -19.54 -15.84 2.98
N GLU A 187 -20.81 -15.67 3.35
CA GLU A 187 -21.90 -16.54 2.92
C GLU A 187 -23.22 -15.77 2.90
N LEU A 188 -24.13 -16.22 2.03
CA LEU A 188 -25.53 -15.81 1.97
C LEU A 188 -26.40 -17.03 2.30
N ILE A 189 -27.06 -17.00 3.45
CA ILE A 189 -28.03 -18.00 3.85
C ILE A 189 -29.43 -17.51 3.49
N TRP A 190 -30.22 -18.32 2.79
CA TRP A 190 -31.60 -17.99 2.49
C TRP A 190 -32.58 -19.06 3.00
N SER A 191 -33.75 -18.59 3.43
CA SER A 191 -34.84 -19.40 3.99
C SER A 191 -36.13 -19.24 3.16
N ARG A 192 -37.05 -20.20 3.28
CA ARG A 192 -38.29 -20.21 2.46
C ARG A 192 -39.28 -19.10 2.81
N ASP A 193 -39.16 -18.56 4.01
CA ASP A 193 -40.01 -17.49 4.54
C ASP A 193 -39.67 -16.10 3.98
N GLY A 194 -38.64 -15.99 3.13
CA GLY A 194 -38.19 -14.72 2.57
C GLY A 194 -37.02 -14.09 3.32
N THR A 195 -36.39 -14.82 4.25
CA THR A 195 -35.25 -14.34 5.02
C THR A 195 -33.94 -14.54 4.25
N LEU A 196 -33.13 -13.47 4.15
CA LEU A 196 -31.77 -13.48 3.59
C LEU A 196 -30.78 -13.04 4.67
N THR A 197 -29.93 -13.95 5.15
CA THR A 197 -28.91 -13.69 6.18
C THR A 197 -27.54 -13.63 5.53
N LEU A 198 -26.92 -12.45 5.56
CA LEU A 198 -25.57 -12.21 5.07
C LEU A 198 -24.59 -12.24 6.24
N THR A 199 -23.64 -13.17 6.21
CA THR A 199 -22.47 -13.14 7.08
C THR A 199 -21.40 -12.33 6.39
N LEU A 200 -21.11 -11.15 6.93
CA LEU A 200 -20.09 -10.25 6.40
C LEU A 200 -18.81 -10.38 7.20
N SER A 201 -17.72 -10.04 6.55
CA SER A 201 -16.42 -10.02 7.17
C SER A 201 -15.93 -8.65 7.62
N THR A 202 -16.59 -7.60 7.15
CA THR A 202 -16.40 -6.22 7.58
C THR A 202 -17.71 -5.45 7.51
N VAL A 203 -17.69 -4.25 8.07
CA VAL A 203 -18.87 -3.40 8.23
C VAL A 203 -19.29 -2.82 6.87
N PRO A 204 -20.60 -2.75 6.57
CA PRO A 204 -21.10 -2.04 5.40
C PRO A 204 -20.74 -0.54 5.39
N TYR A 205 -20.82 0.07 4.21
CA TYR A 205 -20.73 1.51 4.05
C TYR A 205 -22.12 2.14 4.18
N PHE A 206 -22.30 2.98 5.20
CA PHE A 206 -23.50 3.77 5.46
C PHE A 206 -23.39 5.20 4.92
N PHE A 207 -24.46 5.68 4.32
CA PHE A 207 -24.62 7.07 3.89
C PHE A 207 -26.03 7.58 4.15
N SER A 208 -26.18 8.89 4.38
CA SER A 208 -27.45 9.61 4.36
C SER A 208 -27.55 10.51 3.14
N HIS A 209 -28.76 10.76 2.65
CA HIS A 209 -29.02 11.79 1.64
C HIS A 209 -29.50 13.07 2.33
N GLU A 210 -28.75 14.15 2.21
CA GLU A 210 -29.22 15.47 2.64
C GLU A 210 -30.09 16.06 1.50
N GLY A 211 -31.39 16.17 1.74
CA GLY A 211 -32.21 17.09 0.96
C GLY A 211 -31.69 18.52 1.17
N PRO A 212 -31.80 19.42 0.17
CA PRO A 212 -31.27 20.77 0.34
C PRO A 212 -32.03 21.49 1.46
N ASP A 213 -31.33 21.87 2.52
CA ASP A 213 -31.89 22.59 3.67
C ASP A 213 -32.49 23.95 3.23
N PRO A 214 -33.78 24.22 3.51
CA PRO A 214 -34.44 25.46 3.10
C PRO A 214 -33.73 26.72 3.59
N LEU A 215 -33.13 26.70 4.79
CA LEU A 215 -32.42 27.84 5.35
C LEU A 215 -31.10 28.09 4.61
N THR A 216 -30.38 27.03 4.23
CA THR A 216 -29.16 27.13 3.43
C THR A 216 -29.43 27.69 2.03
N ILE A 217 -30.54 27.32 1.38
CA ILE A 217 -30.97 27.92 0.09
C ILE A 217 -31.26 29.42 0.27
N THR A 218 -31.96 29.78 1.35
CA THR A 218 -32.36 31.16 1.62
C THR A 218 -31.15 32.04 1.96
N PHE A 219 -30.20 31.51 2.72
CA PHE A 219 -28.95 32.19 3.06
C PHE A 219 -28.01 32.32 1.84
N GLN A 220 -27.95 31.31 0.98
CA GLN A 220 -27.23 31.37 -0.30
C GLN A 220 -27.87 32.34 -1.30
N MET A 221 -29.19 32.54 -1.25
CA MET A 221 -29.88 33.54 -2.07
C MET A 221 -29.73 34.96 -1.54
N LEU A 222 -29.55 35.15 -0.23
CA LEU A 222 -29.44 36.47 0.41
C LEU A 222 -28.02 37.06 0.40
N GLN A 223 -26.96 36.25 0.29
CA GLN A 223 -25.59 36.74 0.48
C GLN A 223 -24.76 37.04 -0.78
N LEU A 224 -25.10 36.61 -2.00
CA LEU A 224 -24.29 36.95 -3.18
C LEU A 224 -25.10 37.10 -4.46
N GLY A 225 -24.89 38.24 -5.13
CA GLY A 225 -25.32 38.48 -6.50
C GLY A 225 -24.88 37.38 -7.45
N SER A 226 -25.75 37.08 -8.38
CA SER A 226 -25.61 36.12 -9.47
C SER A 226 -24.24 36.17 -10.16
N SER A 227 -23.30 35.29 -9.79
CA SER A 227 -22.29 34.66 -10.67
C SER A 227 -21.20 33.94 -9.85
N LYS A 228 -20.90 32.69 -10.22
CA LYS A 228 -19.72 31.87 -9.83
C LYS A 228 -19.76 31.06 -8.52
N TYR A 229 -20.66 30.09 -8.41
CA TYR A 229 -20.35 28.82 -7.74
C TYR A 229 -20.72 27.63 -8.65
N HIS A 230 -19.70 26.91 -9.12
CA HIS A 230 -19.79 25.73 -9.99
C HIS A 230 -19.06 24.54 -9.35
N ALA A 231 -19.52 24.15 -8.16
CA ALA A 231 -19.38 22.81 -7.62
C ALA A 231 -20.81 22.35 -7.26
N ALA A 232 -21.22 21.16 -7.69
CA ALA A 232 -22.48 20.61 -7.21
C ALA A 232 -22.33 20.44 -5.70
N ALA A 233 -23.26 20.99 -4.91
CA ALA A 233 -23.28 20.76 -3.47
C ALA A 233 -23.24 19.24 -3.21
N PRO A 234 -22.51 18.78 -2.18
CA PRO A 234 -22.49 17.36 -1.84
C PRO A 234 -23.93 16.89 -1.58
N SER A 235 -24.22 15.68 -2.05
CA SER A 235 -25.58 15.14 -2.01
C SER A 235 -25.74 14.03 -0.98
N ARG A 236 -24.64 13.56 -0.38
CA ARG A 236 -24.65 12.46 0.59
C ARG A 236 -23.66 12.76 1.73
N SER A 237 -23.89 12.21 2.90
CA SER A 237 -22.93 12.22 4.02
C SER A 237 -22.53 10.79 4.37
N ARG A 238 -21.22 10.54 4.55
CA ARG A 238 -20.67 9.25 5.00
C ARG A 238 -20.87 9.15 6.51
N MET A 239 -21.65 8.15 6.92
CA MET A 239 -22.02 7.97 8.33
C MET A 239 -21.17 6.90 9.00
N CYS A 240 -21.00 7.06 10.32
CA CYS A 240 -20.35 6.06 11.20
C CYS A 240 -21.34 4.99 11.70
N SER A 241 -22.65 5.26 11.65
CA SER A 241 -23.72 4.32 12.00
C SER A 241 -25.06 4.80 11.40
N LEU A 242 -26.13 4.03 11.56
CA LEU A 242 -27.48 4.40 11.08
C LEU A 242 -28.39 5.00 12.18
N SER A 243 -28.01 4.79 13.44
CA SER A 243 -28.68 5.27 14.65
C SER A 243 -27.70 5.26 15.81
N ALA A 244 -28.07 5.86 16.95
CA ALA A 244 -27.29 5.78 18.18
C ALA A 244 -27.17 4.33 18.67
N THR A 245 -28.27 3.58 18.69
CA THR A 245 -28.27 2.15 19.07
C THR A 245 -27.42 1.28 18.13
N HIS A 246 -27.38 1.61 16.85
CA HIS A 246 -26.51 0.92 15.90
C HIS A 246 -25.03 1.27 16.12
N ALA A 247 -24.71 2.51 16.51
CA ALA A 247 -23.32 2.91 16.79
C ALA A 247 -22.67 2.03 17.87
N ASP A 248 -23.46 1.53 18.82
CA ASP A 248 -23.00 0.68 19.92
C ASP A 248 -22.63 -0.76 19.50
N VAL A 249 -23.11 -1.22 18.34
CA VAL A 249 -22.93 -2.62 17.88
C VAL A 249 -22.36 -2.76 16.47
N ALA A 250 -22.39 -1.70 15.66
CA ALA A 250 -21.99 -1.72 14.24
C ALA A 250 -20.58 -2.26 14.02
N GLY A 251 -19.68 -2.02 14.97
CA GLY A 251 -18.28 -2.42 14.87
C GLY A 251 -18.01 -3.89 15.14
N GLN A 252 -18.98 -4.66 15.62
CA GLN A 252 -18.82 -6.08 15.99
C GLN A 252 -19.95 -6.99 15.47
N CYS A 253 -21.10 -6.44 15.06
CA CYS A 253 -22.22 -7.21 14.50
C CYS A 253 -22.17 -7.21 12.96
N PHE A 254 -21.64 -8.29 12.37
CA PHE A 254 -21.46 -8.40 10.92
C PHE A 254 -22.50 -9.30 10.22
N VAL A 255 -23.48 -9.80 10.98
CA VAL A 255 -24.56 -10.58 10.40
C VAL A 255 -25.74 -9.65 10.15
N TYR A 256 -26.13 -9.51 8.89
CA TYR A 256 -27.27 -8.69 8.47
C TYR A 256 -28.35 -9.60 7.91
N GLN A 257 -29.55 -9.50 8.47
CA GLN A 257 -30.70 -10.28 8.01
C GLN A 257 -31.72 -9.35 7.35
N PHE A 258 -32.04 -9.63 6.09
CA PHE A 258 -32.97 -8.87 5.25
C PHE A 258 -34.23 -9.69 5.00
N LEU A 259 -35.39 -9.05 5.10
CA LEU A 259 -36.68 -9.66 4.80
C LEU A 259 -37.14 -9.21 3.42
N VAL A 260 -37.36 -10.17 2.52
CA VAL A 260 -37.84 -9.95 1.15
C VAL A 260 -39.10 -10.78 0.88
N PRO A 261 -39.94 -10.41 -0.11
CA PRO A 261 -41.06 -11.25 -0.54
C PRO A 261 -40.57 -12.64 -0.96
N SER A 262 -41.28 -13.69 -0.54
CA SER A 262 -40.96 -15.08 -0.90
C SER A 262 -41.40 -15.49 -2.31
N VAL A 263 -42.21 -14.65 -2.96
CA VAL A 263 -42.66 -14.84 -4.35
C VAL A 263 -41.47 -14.68 -5.29
N ASP A 264 -41.24 -15.68 -6.15
CA ASP A 264 -40.11 -15.76 -7.11
C ASP A 264 -38.69 -15.82 -6.52
N LEU A 265 -38.54 -15.86 -5.18
CA LEU A 265 -37.23 -15.85 -4.51
C LEU A 265 -36.28 -16.95 -4.99
N MET A 266 -36.78 -18.16 -5.27
CA MET A 266 -35.93 -19.25 -5.78
C MET A 266 -35.29 -18.92 -7.13
N LYS A 267 -36.04 -18.23 -8.00
CA LYS A 267 -35.54 -17.79 -9.31
C LYS A 267 -34.49 -16.70 -9.13
N ASP A 268 -34.77 -15.72 -8.28
CA ASP A 268 -33.84 -14.64 -7.99
C ASP A 268 -32.53 -15.15 -7.37
N ILE A 269 -32.60 -16.15 -6.48
CA ILE A 269 -31.41 -16.80 -5.90
C ILE A 269 -30.58 -17.53 -6.97
N LEU A 270 -31.21 -18.15 -7.98
CA LEU A 270 -30.48 -18.76 -9.10
C LEU A 270 -29.74 -17.69 -9.91
N ASP A 271 -30.36 -16.54 -10.17
CA ASP A 271 -29.69 -15.41 -10.83
C ASP A 271 -28.56 -14.81 -9.96
N ILE A 272 -28.66 -14.87 -8.63
CA ILE A 272 -27.61 -14.41 -7.71
C ILE A 272 -26.42 -15.38 -7.66
N LYS A 273 -26.61 -16.69 -7.90
CA LYS A 273 -25.50 -17.67 -7.93
C LYS A 273 -24.44 -17.35 -8.99
N ASP A 274 -24.82 -16.65 -10.06
CA ASP A 274 -23.90 -16.18 -11.10
C ASP A 274 -22.90 -15.11 -10.60
N LEU A 275 -23.06 -14.61 -9.36
CA LEU A 275 -22.20 -13.58 -8.75
C LEU A 275 -21.05 -14.14 -7.90
N GLU A 276 -20.75 -15.45 -7.98
CA GLU A 276 -19.66 -16.12 -7.25
C GLU A 276 -19.77 -16.04 -5.70
N ILE A 277 -20.98 -15.88 -5.16
CA ILE A 277 -21.23 -15.87 -3.70
C ILE A 277 -21.50 -17.29 -3.20
N ALA A 278 -20.98 -17.66 -2.03
CA ALA A 278 -21.37 -18.89 -1.35
C ALA A 278 -22.82 -18.78 -0.85
N ILE A 279 -23.75 -19.51 -1.49
CA ILE A 279 -25.18 -19.48 -1.13
C ILE A 279 -25.59 -20.81 -0.51
N ILE A 280 -26.08 -20.75 0.73
CA ILE A 280 -26.54 -21.90 1.51
C ILE A 280 -28.04 -21.79 1.71
N ARG A 281 -28.76 -22.90 1.55
CA ARG A 281 -30.18 -22.97 1.93
C ARG A 281 -30.27 -23.57 3.33
N HIS A 282 -30.73 -22.78 4.29
CA HIS A 282 -30.94 -23.22 5.66
C HIS A 282 -32.01 -22.34 6.31
N ASP A 283 -32.90 -22.94 7.10
CA ASP A 283 -33.92 -22.20 7.84
C ASP A 283 -33.30 -21.76 9.18
N VAL A 284 -32.85 -20.50 9.25
CA VAL A 284 -32.14 -19.97 10.43
C VAL A 284 -33.13 -19.77 11.57
N LEU A 285 -32.88 -20.41 12.71
CA LEU A 285 -33.75 -20.29 13.87
C LEU A 285 -33.63 -18.87 14.48
N PRO A 286 -34.74 -18.14 14.64
CA PRO A 286 -34.73 -16.89 15.39
C PRO A 286 -34.55 -17.22 16.87
N LEU A 287 -33.39 -16.88 17.42
CA LEU A 287 -33.12 -17.06 18.85
C LEU A 287 -33.69 -15.85 19.63
N ASN A 288 -35.03 -15.72 19.60
CA ASN A 288 -35.79 -14.63 20.25
C ASN A 288 -35.87 -14.77 21.79
N THR A 289 -34.81 -15.23 22.43
CA THR A 289 -34.70 -15.14 23.88
C THR A 289 -34.02 -13.83 24.22
N LEU A 290 -34.74 -12.93 24.89
CA LEU A 290 -34.17 -11.77 25.62
C LEU A 290 -32.82 -12.20 26.22
N PRO A 291 -31.67 -11.74 25.69
CA PRO A 291 -30.45 -11.95 26.41
C PRO A 291 -30.64 -11.27 27.77
N ARG A 292 -30.13 -11.86 28.86
CA ARG A 292 -30.22 -11.24 30.21
C ARG A 292 -29.72 -9.78 30.22
N SER A 293 -28.95 -9.38 29.20
CA SER A 293 -28.56 -8.02 28.84
C SER A 293 -28.10 -7.94 27.37
N GLY A 294 -28.35 -6.82 26.66
CA GLY A 294 -27.92 -6.63 25.24
C GLY A 294 -26.41 -6.68 25.01
N PHE A 295 -25.97 -6.79 23.75
CA PHE A 295 -24.55 -6.99 23.38
C PHE A 295 -23.60 -5.96 24.00
N GLN A 296 -23.98 -4.68 23.97
CA GLN A 296 -23.18 -3.58 24.53
C GLN A 296 -22.91 -3.76 26.04
N VAL A 297 -23.90 -4.26 26.79
CA VAL A 297 -23.74 -4.52 28.24
C VAL A 297 -22.74 -5.64 28.47
N GLN A 298 -22.79 -6.69 27.65
CA GLN A 298 -21.83 -7.80 27.72
C GLN A 298 -20.42 -7.34 27.37
N LEU A 299 -20.28 -6.50 26.33
CA LEU A 299 -19.01 -5.90 25.96
C LEU A 299 -18.43 -5.02 27.07
N LYS A 300 -19.27 -4.18 27.69
CA LYS A 300 -18.87 -3.35 28.83
C LYS A 300 -18.42 -4.20 30.02
N ALA A 301 -19.17 -5.25 30.36
CA ALA A 301 -18.80 -6.17 31.43
C ALA A 301 -17.44 -6.84 31.17
N LEU A 302 -17.18 -7.26 29.92
CA LEU A 302 -15.86 -7.75 29.52
C LEU A 302 -14.77 -6.69 29.71
N MET A 303 -15.00 -5.44 29.27
CA MET A 303 -14.00 -4.37 29.43
C MET A 303 -13.70 -4.09 30.91
N ASP A 304 -14.72 -4.06 31.77
CA ASP A 304 -14.58 -3.84 33.21
C ASP A 304 -13.79 -4.98 33.89
N GLU A 305 -14.00 -6.23 33.45
CA GLU A 305 -13.24 -7.39 33.91
C GLU A 305 -11.78 -7.35 33.46
N LEU A 306 -11.51 -7.07 32.19
CA LEU A 306 -10.13 -6.91 31.68
C LEU A 306 -9.40 -5.76 32.38
N ALA A 307 -10.08 -4.63 32.64
CA ALA A 307 -9.51 -3.52 33.39
C ALA A 307 -9.19 -3.91 34.84
N THR A 308 -10.04 -4.73 35.47
CA THR A 308 -9.78 -5.27 36.81
C THR A 308 -8.59 -6.23 36.82
N CYS A 309 -8.43 -7.04 35.76
CA CYS A 309 -7.27 -7.91 35.60
C CYS A 309 -5.96 -7.11 35.49
N THR A 310 -5.96 -6.01 34.73
CA THR A 310 -4.81 -5.10 34.63
C THR A 310 -4.46 -4.48 35.98
N ARG A 311 -5.46 -4.00 36.74
CA ARG A 311 -5.23 -3.41 38.08
C ARG A 311 -4.65 -4.41 39.09
N ASN A 312 -5.14 -5.64 39.05
CA ASN A 312 -4.73 -6.70 39.99
C ASN A 312 -3.50 -7.47 39.50
N ASN A 313 -2.97 -7.15 38.31
CA ASN A 313 -1.92 -7.90 37.62
C ASN A 313 -2.24 -9.41 37.51
N SER A 314 -3.52 -9.74 37.28
CA SER A 314 -4.01 -11.13 37.23
C SER A 314 -3.54 -11.90 35.98
N LEU A 315 -3.25 -11.18 34.90
CA LEU A 315 -2.77 -11.70 33.62
C LEU A 315 -1.80 -10.69 32.98
N PRO A 316 -0.82 -11.15 32.18
CA PRO A 316 0.04 -10.25 31.40
C PRO A 316 -0.76 -9.38 30.43
N PHE A 317 -0.37 -8.10 30.27
CA PHE A 317 -1.10 -7.15 29.42
C PHE A 317 -1.23 -7.62 27.97
N GLY A 318 -0.19 -8.27 27.42
CA GLY A 318 -0.26 -8.84 26.08
C GLY A 318 -1.40 -9.84 25.91
N ILE A 319 -1.71 -10.66 26.92
CA ILE A 319 -2.85 -11.60 26.88
C ILE A 319 -4.17 -10.85 26.95
N LEU A 320 -4.27 -9.84 27.83
CA LEU A 320 -5.45 -9.00 27.95
C LEU A 320 -5.76 -8.23 26.67
N PHE A 321 -4.73 -7.76 25.96
CA PHE A 321 -4.86 -7.15 24.64
C PHE A 321 -5.48 -8.15 23.64
N GLN A 322 -4.97 -9.38 23.58
CA GLN A 322 -5.48 -10.41 22.67
C GLN A 322 -6.93 -10.82 23.02
N LEU A 323 -7.28 -10.88 24.30
CA LEU A 323 -8.66 -11.14 24.73
C LEU A 323 -9.60 -10.04 24.25
N GLN A 324 -9.24 -8.77 24.45
CA GLN A 324 -10.05 -7.68 23.89
C GLN A 324 -10.11 -7.74 22.36
N ALA A 325 -9.02 -8.13 21.69
CA ALA A 325 -8.96 -8.29 20.24
C ALA A 325 -9.92 -9.38 19.73
N LEU A 326 -10.06 -10.52 20.42
CA LEU A 326 -11.03 -11.58 20.06
C LEU A 326 -12.47 -11.03 19.99
N ALA A 327 -12.84 -10.13 20.90
CA ALA A 327 -14.15 -9.48 20.89
C ALA A 327 -14.24 -8.33 19.87
N TYR A 328 -13.27 -7.40 19.88
CA TYR A 328 -13.30 -6.19 19.03
C TYR A 328 -13.18 -6.52 17.54
N ASN A 329 -12.45 -7.59 17.21
CA ASN A 329 -12.30 -8.06 15.84
C ASN A 329 -13.47 -8.97 15.40
N ALA A 330 -14.41 -9.28 16.30
CA ALA A 330 -15.58 -10.14 16.10
C ALA A 330 -15.27 -11.62 15.82
N TYR A 331 -14.19 -12.15 16.39
CA TYR A 331 -13.92 -13.60 16.36
C TYR A 331 -14.82 -14.37 17.34
N LEU A 332 -15.04 -13.79 18.52
CA LEU A 332 -15.83 -14.41 19.58
C LEU A 332 -16.76 -13.39 20.23
N LEU A 333 -17.88 -13.87 20.76
CA LEU A 333 -18.83 -13.02 21.48
C LEU A 333 -18.24 -12.55 22.82
N PRO A 334 -18.59 -11.34 23.31
CA PRO A 334 -18.00 -10.78 24.53
C PRO A 334 -18.10 -11.71 25.74
N ARG A 335 -19.24 -12.38 25.90
CA ARG A 335 -19.45 -13.33 27.00
C ARG A 335 -18.57 -14.57 26.91
N THR A 336 -18.32 -15.08 25.71
CA THR A 336 -17.40 -16.22 25.50
C THR A 336 -15.98 -15.82 25.87
N VAL A 337 -15.55 -14.63 25.44
CA VAL A 337 -14.24 -14.07 25.79
C VAL A 337 -14.13 -13.82 27.30
N GLN A 338 -15.20 -13.35 27.93
CA GLN A 338 -15.27 -13.12 29.37
C GLN A 338 -15.02 -14.41 30.16
N SER A 339 -15.76 -15.48 29.83
CA SER A 339 -15.55 -16.79 30.43
C SER A 339 -14.15 -17.35 30.15
N LEU A 340 -13.62 -17.14 28.93
CA LEU A 340 -12.25 -17.52 28.58
C LEU A 340 -11.21 -16.78 29.43
N ALA A 341 -11.41 -15.49 29.69
CA ALA A 341 -10.54 -14.72 30.57
C ALA A 341 -10.53 -15.29 32.00
N GLN A 342 -11.68 -15.71 32.53
CA GLN A 342 -11.77 -16.32 33.87
C GLN A 342 -10.99 -17.64 33.96
N GLU A 343 -11.15 -18.51 32.97
CA GLU A 343 -10.38 -19.76 32.88
C GLU A 343 -8.88 -19.51 32.73
N LEU A 344 -8.48 -18.49 31.96
CA LEU A 344 -7.08 -18.10 31.81
C LEU A 344 -6.49 -17.55 33.11
N ILE A 345 -7.24 -16.76 33.88
CA ILE A 345 -6.80 -16.27 35.20
C ILE A 345 -6.55 -17.45 36.14
N GLN A 346 -7.45 -18.43 36.15
CA GLN A 346 -7.30 -19.63 36.97
C GLN A 346 -6.08 -20.44 36.54
N ALA A 347 -5.94 -20.71 35.23
CA ALA A 347 -4.79 -21.42 34.68
C ALA A 347 -3.46 -20.68 34.96
N TYR A 348 -3.44 -19.35 34.86
CA TYR A 348 -2.25 -18.54 35.15
C TYR A 348 -1.81 -18.64 36.61
N LYS A 349 -2.77 -18.62 37.55
CA LYS A 349 -2.48 -18.82 38.99
C LYS A 349 -1.96 -20.22 39.27
N GLU A 350 -2.58 -21.25 38.67
CA GLU A 350 -2.15 -22.64 38.80
C GLU A 350 -0.74 -22.85 38.23
N ASP A 351 -0.46 -22.29 37.06
CA ASP A 351 0.86 -22.36 36.43
C ASP A 351 1.91 -21.62 37.25
N GLY A 352 1.59 -20.44 37.79
CA GLY A 352 2.47 -19.71 38.70
C GLY A 352 2.80 -20.52 39.97
N ALA A 353 1.78 -21.13 40.60
CA ALA A 353 1.98 -21.99 41.78
C ALA A 353 2.80 -23.25 41.44
N ALA A 354 2.54 -23.87 40.29
CA ALA A 354 3.24 -25.06 39.80
C ALA A 354 4.58 -24.76 39.12
N HIS A 355 5.03 -23.50 39.07
CA HIS A 355 6.23 -23.04 38.36
C HIS A 355 6.28 -23.47 36.87
N ARG A 356 5.10 -23.59 36.23
CA ARG A 356 4.96 -23.86 34.80
C ARG A 356 4.95 -22.56 34.01
N ARG A 357 5.40 -22.62 32.75
CA ARG A 357 5.32 -21.45 31.87
C ARG A 357 3.87 -21.19 31.44
N PRO A 358 3.31 -20.01 31.73
CA PRO A 358 1.93 -19.68 31.40
C PRO A 358 1.72 -19.52 29.90
N ILE A 359 0.45 -19.51 29.47
CA ILE A 359 0.03 -19.27 28.08
C ILE A 359 0.60 -17.94 27.57
N SER A 360 1.27 -18.00 26.42
CA SER A 360 1.97 -16.88 25.78
C SER A 360 1.10 -16.11 24.78
N VAL A 361 1.53 -14.89 24.43
CA VAL A 361 0.90 -14.10 23.37
C VAL A 361 0.99 -14.81 22.02
N LEU A 362 2.06 -15.55 21.77
CA LEU A 362 2.20 -16.36 20.55
C LEU A 362 1.12 -17.45 20.47
N ALA A 363 0.84 -18.13 21.58
CA ALA A 363 -0.23 -19.13 21.66
C ALA A 363 -1.63 -18.51 21.40
N MET A 364 -1.86 -17.30 21.91
CA MET A 364 -3.07 -16.52 21.60
C MET A 364 -3.16 -16.16 20.12
N LYS A 365 -2.07 -15.69 19.49
CA LYS A 365 -2.04 -15.38 18.04
C LYS A 365 -2.43 -16.60 17.21
N LYS A 366 -1.86 -17.78 17.51
CA LYS A 366 -2.22 -19.05 16.85
C LYS A 366 -3.71 -19.39 16.98
N LEU A 367 -4.40 -18.95 18.04
CA LEU A 367 -5.84 -19.20 18.20
C LEU A 367 -6.68 -18.41 17.17
N PHE A 368 -6.31 -17.18 16.81
CA PHE A 368 -7.03 -16.40 15.78
C PHE A 368 -7.04 -17.10 14.41
N ASP A 369 -6.05 -17.95 14.16
CA ASP A 369 -5.93 -18.73 12.94
C ASP A 369 -6.84 -19.98 12.93
N MET A 370 -7.34 -20.38 14.10
CA MET A 370 -8.14 -21.59 14.29
C MET A 370 -9.65 -21.32 14.39
N ILE A 371 -10.06 -20.13 14.82
CA ILE A 371 -11.47 -19.76 15.01
C ILE A 371 -12.09 -19.40 13.65
N ASP A 372 -13.18 -20.06 13.28
CA ASP A 372 -13.95 -19.76 12.06
C ASP A 372 -15.24 -18.98 12.37
N TRP A 373 -15.99 -18.59 11.33
CA TRP A 373 -17.32 -18.00 11.48
C TRP A 373 -18.36 -19.07 11.85
N PRO A 374 -19.32 -18.77 12.75
CA PRO A 374 -20.46 -19.65 12.96
C PRO A 374 -21.25 -19.80 11.65
N SER A 375 -21.37 -21.03 11.15
CA SER A 375 -22.09 -21.38 9.91
C SER A 375 -22.95 -22.63 10.15
N PRO A 376 -24.07 -22.85 9.42
CA PRO A 376 -24.94 -24.02 9.62
C PRO A 376 -24.26 -25.39 9.55
N HIS A 377 -23.10 -25.48 8.88
CA HIS A 377 -22.31 -26.72 8.75
C HIS A 377 -21.08 -26.75 9.67
N GLY A 378 -20.88 -25.72 10.49
CA GLY A 378 -19.78 -25.62 11.44
C GLY A 378 -19.99 -26.48 12.68
N ASN A 379 -18.90 -26.77 13.41
CA ASN A 379 -18.93 -27.54 14.65
C ASN A 379 -19.16 -26.60 15.85
N PRO A 380 -20.26 -26.75 16.62
CA PRO A 380 -20.56 -25.89 17.77
C PRO A 380 -19.45 -25.88 18.84
N THR A 381 -18.79 -27.03 19.05
CA THR A 381 -17.76 -27.19 20.08
C THR A 381 -16.54 -26.31 19.85
N ASP A 382 -16.29 -25.86 18.60
CA ASP A 382 -15.16 -24.98 18.27
C ASP A 382 -15.27 -23.61 18.97
N PHE A 383 -16.47 -23.20 19.39
CA PHE A 383 -16.75 -21.91 20.03
C PHE A 383 -16.91 -22.01 21.55
N GLU A 384 -16.80 -23.22 22.12
CA GLU A 384 -16.91 -23.45 23.55
C GLU A 384 -15.59 -23.14 24.26
N VAL A 385 -15.67 -22.55 25.46
CA VAL A 385 -14.51 -22.12 26.24
C VAL A 385 -13.57 -23.30 26.54
N GLY A 386 -14.12 -24.49 26.81
CA GLY A 386 -13.32 -25.70 27.06
C GLY A 386 -12.44 -26.08 25.86
N ALA A 387 -13.00 -26.04 24.64
CA ALA A 387 -12.26 -26.33 23.42
C ALA A 387 -11.21 -25.25 23.12
N LEU A 388 -11.56 -23.97 23.30
CA LEU A 388 -10.63 -22.85 23.15
C LEU A 388 -9.44 -22.97 24.12
N MET A 389 -9.69 -23.35 25.39
CA MET A 389 -8.64 -23.59 26.37
C MET A 389 -7.76 -24.80 26.03
N MET A 390 -8.34 -25.88 25.50
CA MET A 390 -7.55 -27.02 25.01
C MET A 390 -6.66 -26.62 23.83
N ALA A 391 -7.18 -25.83 22.89
CA ALA A 391 -6.43 -25.28 21.77
C ALA A 391 -5.28 -24.38 22.26
N LEU A 392 -5.52 -23.49 23.22
CA LEU A 392 -4.49 -22.63 23.80
C LEU A 392 -3.38 -23.43 24.50
N LYS A 393 -3.74 -24.46 25.28
CA LYS A 393 -2.76 -25.35 25.93
C LYS A 393 -1.91 -26.10 24.90
N ARG A 394 -2.51 -26.56 23.80
CA ARG A 394 -1.79 -27.18 22.68
C ARG A 394 -0.85 -26.17 22.02
N ASN A 395 -1.36 -24.98 21.66
CA ASN A 395 -0.57 -23.92 21.03
C ASN A 395 0.61 -23.47 21.92
N GLN A 396 0.42 -23.44 23.24
CA GLN A 396 1.48 -23.12 24.19
C GLN A 396 2.55 -24.22 24.24
N LYS A 397 2.16 -25.50 24.23
CA LYS A 397 3.10 -26.61 24.17
C LYS A 397 3.97 -26.52 22.92
N ASP A 398 3.34 -26.26 21.77
CA ASP A 398 4.03 -26.08 20.49
C ASP A 398 5.01 -24.89 20.58
N ALA A 399 4.55 -23.72 21.07
CA ALA A 399 5.39 -22.53 21.23
C ALA A 399 6.59 -22.72 22.17
N LEU A 400 6.46 -23.53 23.23
CA LEU A 400 7.57 -23.81 24.15
C LEU A 400 8.60 -24.75 23.54
N GLN A 401 8.16 -25.75 22.77
CA GLN A 401 9.05 -26.60 21.98
C GLN A 401 9.83 -25.78 20.95
N ASP A 402 9.19 -24.77 20.36
CA ASP A 402 9.82 -23.83 19.43
C ASP A 402 10.92 -23.00 20.09
N LEU A 403 10.67 -22.44 21.28
CA LEU A 403 11.65 -21.66 22.04
C LEU A 403 12.85 -22.50 22.50
N ALA A 404 12.62 -23.74 22.94
CA ALA A 404 13.66 -24.63 23.45
C ALA A 404 14.67 -25.07 22.37
N ALA A 405 14.21 -25.26 21.13
CA ALA A 405 15.06 -25.66 20.01
C ALA A 405 15.67 -24.47 19.24
N SER A 406 15.17 -23.24 19.45
CA SER A 406 15.56 -22.08 18.64
C SER A 406 16.74 -21.27 19.19
N GLY A 407 17.20 -21.53 20.42
CA GLY A 407 18.32 -20.81 21.06
C GLY A 407 18.27 -19.30 20.79
N ASP A 408 17.27 -18.59 21.32
CA ASP A 408 17.05 -17.13 21.20
C ASP A 408 17.08 -16.47 19.79
N MET A 409 17.34 -17.18 18.69
CA MET A 409 17.56 -16.58 17.36
C MET A 409 16.32 -15.93 16.72
N LEU A 410 15.12 -16.25 17.21
CA LEU A 410 13.86 -15.65 16.78
C LEU A 410 13.33 -14.57 17.72
N GLY A 411 14.03 -14.32 18.83
CA GLY A 411 13.75 -13.16 19.66
C GLY A 411 13.86 -11.88 18.84
N PRO A 412 13.27 -10.76 19.30
CA PRO A 412 13.65 -9.47 18.74
C PRO A 412 15.18 -9.41 18.68
N SER A 413 15.76 -9.23 17.49
CA SER A 413 17.16 -8.80 17.42
C SER A 413 17.31 -7.54 18.28
N ASP A 414 18.53 -7.18 18.69
CA ASP A 414 18.76 -5.95 19.49
C ASP A 414 18.11 -4.68 18.89
N ASN A 415 17.72 -4.73 17.61
CA ASN A 415 17.16 -3.61 16.86
C ASN A 415 15.66 -3.74 16.51
N LEU A 416 14.97 -4.84 16.86
CA LEU A 416 13.53 -5.04 16.63
C LEU A 416 12.75 -5.09 17.95
N THR A 417 11.46 -4.79 17.92
CA THR A 417 10.62 -4.76 19.12
C THR A 417 9.16 -5.07 18.78
N PRO A 418 8.47 -5.94 19.56
CA PRO A 418 7.06 -6.22 19.36
C PRO A 418 6.18 -5.04 19.77
N ILE A 419 5.44 -4.46 18.82
CA ILE A 419 4.51 -3.34 19.02
C ILE A 419 3.11 -3.76 18.56
N HIS A 420 2.11 -3.45 19.38
CA HIS A 420 0.71 -3.70 19.03
C HIS A 420 0.17 -2.61 18.10
N LYS A 421 -0.73 -3.00 17.20
CA LYS A 421 -1.33 -2.11 16.19
C LYS A 421 -2.83 -2.00 16.40
N VAL A 422 -3.38 -0.82 16.17
CA VAL A 422 -4.80 -0.51 16.29
C VAL A 422 -5.25 0.21 15.02
N MET A 423 -6.31 -0.28 14.37
CA MET A 423 -6.92 0.41 13.23
C MET A 423 -8.24 1.05 13.64
N ILE A 424 -8.39 2.32 13.28
CA ILE A 424 -9.58 3.13 13.52
C ILE A 424 -10.26 3.38 12.17
N THR A 425 -11.47 2.86 12.02
CA THR A 425 -12.30 3.04 10.83
C THR A 425 -13.50 3.92 11.16
N PRO A 426 -14.31 4.36 10.16
CA PRO A 426 -15.54 5.10 10.41
C PRO A 426 -16.45 4.43 11.45
N THR A 427 -16.55 3.11 11.46
CA THR A 427 -17.49 2.40 12.34
C THR A 427 -16.82 1.73 13.54
N ARG A 428 -15.52 1.35 13.48
CA ARG A 428 -14.93 0.46 14.50
C ARG A 428 -13.49 0.76 14.90
N VAL A 429 -13.04 0.02 15.91
CA VAL A 429 -11.66 -0.07 16.40
C VAL A 429 -11.28 -1.55 16.35
N THR A 430 -10.19 -1.87 15.67
CA THR A 430 -9.68 -3.25 15.59
C THR A 430 -8.26 -3.33 16.13
N LEU A 431 -7.95 -4.45 16.79
CA LEU A 431 -6.71 -4.65 17.55
C LEU A 431 -5.88 -5.77 16.90
N HIS A 432 -4.60 -5.51 16.64
CA HIS A 432 -3.72 -6.39 15.85
C HIS A 432 -2.33 -6.49 16.46
N GLY A 433 -1.56 -7.46 15.99
CA GLY A 433 -0.18 -7.67 16.41
C GLY A 433 -0.06 -8.50 17.72
N PRO A 434 1.05 -8.37 18.46
CA PRO A 434 2.15 -7.45 18.18
C PRO A 434 2.91 -7.86 16.90
N GLU A 435 3.38 -6.84 16.17
CA GLU A 435 4.24 -6.93 14.99
C GLU A 435 5.66 -6.49 15.40
N LEU A 436 6.70 -7.05 14.77
CA LEU A 436 8.07 -6.60 15.02
C LEU A 436 8.35 -5.32 14.22
N GLU A 437 8.66 -4.22 14.91
CA GLU A 437 9.08 -2.97 14.29
C GLU A 437 10.54 -2.64 14.66
N PRO A 438 11.31 -1.98 13.78
CA PRO A 438 12.61 -1.41 14.14
C PRO A 438 12.50 -0.46 15.33
N ARG A 439 13.51 -0.50 16.21
CA ARG A 439 13.58 0.45 17.33
C ARG A 439 13.76 1.87 16.80
N ASN A 440 12.98 2.77 17.37
CA ASN A 440 13.20 4.21 17.28
C ASN A 440 13.75 4.74 18.62
N ARG A 441 14.03 6.04 18.68
CA ARG A 441 14.60 6.69 19.88
C ARG A 441 13.78 6.44 21.15
N ILE A 442 12.46 6.47 21.04
CA ILE A 442 11.56 6.31 22.21
C ILE A 442 11.58 4.86 22.68
N LEU A 443 11.51 3.90 21.77
CA LEU A 443 11.55 2.48 22.11
C LEU A 443 12.91 2.06 22.70
N ARG A 444 14.02 2.66 22.23
CA ARG A 444 15.35 2.48 22.84
C ARG A 444 15.43 3.05 24.25
N ARG A 445 14.81 4.20 24.49
CA ARG A 445 14.84 4.87 25.79
C ARG A 445 14.10 4.08 26.88
N PHE A 446 13.08 3.32 26.49
CA PHE A 446 12.25 2.54 27.42
C PHE A 446 12.19 1.05 27.02
N PRO A 447 13.31 0.31 27.14
CA PRO A 447 13.45 -1.04 26.61
C PRO A 447 12.51 -2.08 27.25
N ASN A 448 12.05 -1.85 28.48
CA ASN A 448 11.18 -2.77 29.21
C ASN A 448 9.69 -2.37 29.22
N HIS A 449 9.32 -1.31 28.50
CA HIS A 449 7.98 -0.71 28.57
C HIS A 449 7.28 -0.62 27.21
N HIS A 450 7.67 -1.46 26.25
CA HIS A 450 7.13 -1.44 24.88
C HIS A 450 5.62 -1.72 24.81
N ASP A 451 5.07 -2.45 25.77
CA ASP A 451 3.63 -2.72 25.88
C ASP A 451 2.79 -1.47 26.24
N TYR A 452 3.44 -0.38 26.67
CA TYR A 452 2.81 0.92 26.88
C TYR A 452 2.78 1.79 25.62
N PHE A 453 3.33 1.32 24.50
CA PHE A 453 3.29 1.99 23.20
C PHE A 453 2.48 1.17 22.19
N ILE A 454 1.65 1.86 21.41
CA ILE A 454 0.88 1.25 20.31
C ILE A 454 0.98 2.08 19.04
N ARG A 455 0.82 1.40 17.91
CA ARG A 455 0.68 1.99 16.59
C ARG A 455 -0.80 2.15 16.25
N VAL A 456 -1.26 3.37 15.98
CA VAL A 456 -2.66 3.65 15.61
C VAL A 456 -2.71 4.10 14.15
N GLN A 457 -3.64 3.53 13.37
CA GLN A 457 -3.83 3.85 11.96
C GLN A 457 -5.28 4.25 11.70
N PHE A 458 -5.49 5.39 11.04
CA PHE A 458 -6.82 5.83 10.59
C PHE A 458 -7.03 5.42 9.13
N CYS A 459 -8.11 4.69 8.84
CA CYS A 459 -8.40 4.14 7.51
C CYS A 459 -9.91 4.00 7.26
N ASP A 460 -10.30 3.62 6.04
CA ASP A 460 -11.67 3.18 5.73
C ASP A 460 -11.90 1.70 6.13
N GLU A 461 -13.12 1.18 5.99
CA GLU A 461 -13.51 -0.17 6.47
C GLU A 461 -12.76 -1.33 5.82
N ASN A 462 -12.26 -1.13 4.60
CA ASN A 462 -11.43 -2.10 3.88
C ASN A 462 -9.94 -1.99 4.25
N GLY A 463 -9.59 -1.18 5.24
CA GLY A 463 -8.20 -0.92 5.58
C GLY A 463 -7.46 -0.16 4.48
N GLN A 464 -8.10 0.66 3.66
CA GLN A 464 -7.42 1.61 2.73
C GLN A 464 -7.56 3.04 3.23
N ASP A 465 -6.95 4.01 2.55
CA ASP A 465 -7.21 5.42 2.86
C ASP A 465 -8.67 5.79 2.60
N LEU A 466 -9.18 6.80 3.32
CA LEU A 466 -10.49 7.37 3.02
C LEU A 466 -10.51 7.90 1.58
N HIS A 467 -11.40 7.37 0.75
CA HIS A 467 -11.56 7.83 -0.62
C HIS A 467 -12.43 9.09 -0.63
N PHE A 468 -11.84 10.27 -0.84
CA PHE A 468 -12.60 11.53 -0.85
C PHE A 468 -13.34 11.74 -2.17
N ASN A 469 -14.67 11.64 -2.12
CA ASN A 469 -15.54 12.01 -3.22
C ASN A 469 -16.14 13.40 -2.97
N SER A 470 -16.02 14.31 -3.93
CA SER A 470 -16.61 15.67 -3.88
C SER A 470 -18.12 15.72 -3.61
N ARG A 471 -18.84 14.60 -3.77
CA ARG A 471 -20.29 14.50 -3.51
C ARG A 471 -20.64 14.01 -2.11
N ILE A 472 -19.65 13.64 -1.30
CA ILE A 472 -19.82 13.00 -0.01
C ILE A 472 -19.19 13.87 1.09
N HIS A 473 -19.97 14.22 2.11
CA HIS A 473 -19.45 14.80 3.35
C HIS A 473 -18.88 13.71 4.27
N TYR A 474 -17.81 14.01 4.99
CA TYR A 474 -17.13 13.06 5.90
C TYR A 474 -17.07 13.60 7.34
N ASP A 475 -17.92 14.57 7.68
CA ASP A 475 -17.84 15.30 8.96
C ASP A 475 -18.04 14.37 10.17
N ASP A 476 -18.95 13.39 10.07
CA ASP A 476 -19.14 12.35 11.09
C ASP A 476 -17.86 11.54 11.31
N VAL A 477 -17.22 11.11 10.22
CA VAL A 477 -15.98 10.30 10.24
C VAL A 477 -14.84 11.09 10.88
N PHE A 478 -14.66 12.35 10.48
CA PHE A 478 -13.62 13.21 11.05
C PHE A 478 -13.88 13.56 12.51
N SER A 479 -15.14 13.73 12.91
CA SER A 479 -15.52 13.96 14.30
C SER A 479 -15.15 12.77 15.18
N ARG A 480 -15.42 11.54 14.69
CA ARG A 480 -14.96 10.31 15.35
C ARG A 480 -13.43 10.26 15.47
N PHE A 481 -12.70 10.53 14.39
CA PHE A 481 -11.24 10.49 14.42
C PHE A 481 -10.66 11.55 15.37
N LYS A 482 -11.24 12.76 15.39
CA LYS A 482 -10.89 13.81 16.36
C LYS A 482 -11.10 13.35 17.80
N HIS A 483 -12.24 12.71 18.07
CA HIS A 483 -12.56 12.19 19.39
C HIS A 483 -11.50 11.19 19.87
N VAL A 484 -11.08 10.27 19.01
CA VAL A 484 -10.01 9.30 19.33
C VAL A 484 -8.66 9.99 19.58
N LEU A 485 -8.29 10.98 18.76
CA LEU A 485 -7.03 11.71 18.92
C LEU A 485 -6.97 12.55 20.21
N THR A 486 -8.11 13.02 20.70
CA THR A 486 -8.22 13.88 21.89
C THR A 486 -8.41 13.07 23.17
N HIS A 487 -9.27 12.05 23.16
CA HIS A 487 -9.61 11.26 24.35
C HIS A 487 -8.79 9.98 24.50
N GLY A 488 -8.11 9.54 23.43
CA GLY A 488 -7.34 8.30 23.42
C GLY A 488 -8.20 7.06 23.20
N ILE A 489 -7.57 5.89 23.41
CA ILE A 489 -8.17 4.57 23.19
C ILE A 489 -8.01 3.74 24.47
N GLN A 490 -9.09 3.15 24.96
CA GLN A 490 -9.03 2.22 26.08
C GLN A 490 -8.80 0.78 25.63
N ILE A 491 -7.76 0.17 26.19
CA ILE A 491 -7.39 -1.22 25.94
C ILE A 491 -7.05 -1.88 27.27
N ALA A 492 -7.83 -2.87 27.68
CA ALA A 492 -7.72 -3.61 28.93
C ALA A 492 -7.49 -2.70 30.15
N GLY A 493 -8.26 -1.61 30.26
CA GLY A 493 -8.15 -0.64 31.36
C GLY A 493 -7.01 0.37 31.27
N ARG A 494 -6.07 0.24 30.30
CA ARG A 494 -5.09 1.29 29.99
C ARG A 494 -5.67 2.28 28.97
N THR A 495 -5.37 3.56 29.13
CA THR A 495 -5.77 4.60 28.18
C THR A 495 -4.56 5.06 27.39
N TYR A 496 -4.54 4.75 26.10
CA TYR A 496 -3.49 5.15 25.19
C TYR A 496 -3.82 6.53 24.62
N SER A 497 -2.96 7.50 24.90
CA SER A 497 -3.07 8.88 24.42
C SER A 497 -2.11 9.15 23.28
N PHE A 498 -2.49 10.08 22.42
CA PHE A 498 -1.70 10.47 21.27
C PHE A 498 -0.32 11.00 21.68
N LEU A 499 0.73 10.49 21.03
CA LEU A 499 2.12 10.86 21.31
C LEU A 499 2.79 11.58 20.13
N GLY A 500 2.59 11.10 18.90
CA GLY A 500 3.18 11.72 17.71
C GLY A 500 3.12 10.83 16.48
N TRP A 501 3.78 11.21 15.40
CA TRP A 501 3.85 10.43 14.15
C TRP A 501 5.14 10.73 13.39
N SER A 502 5.65 9.76 12.61
CA SER A 502 6.82 10.00 11.77
C SER A 502 6.44 10.66 10.43
N HIS A 503 7.34 11.42 9.82
CA HIS A 503 7.09 12.08 8.53
C HIS A 503 6.96 11.09 7.36
N SER A 504 7.68 9.97 7.41
CA SER A 504 7.55 8.86 6.45
C SER A 504 6.25 8.08 6.63
N SER A 505 5.68 8.09 7.84
CA SER A 505 4.43 7.42 8.20
C SER A 505 3.38 8.40 8.73
N LEU A 506 3.11 9.50 8.00
CA LEU A 506 2.06 10.50 8.32
C LEU A 506 0.64 9.91 8.58
N ARG A 507 0.47 8.60 8.38
CA ARG A 507 -0.78 7.84 8.50
C ARG A 507 -0.70 6.70 9.54
N SER A 508 0.45 6.55 10.21
CA SER A 508 0.68 5.60 11.29
C SER A 508 1.24 6.34 12.50
N HIS A 509 0.47 6.34 13.58
CA HIS A 509 0.63 7.22 14.72
C HIS A 509 1.11 6.43 15.93
N ALA A 510 1.92 7.04 16.77
CA ALA A 510 2.32 6.48 18.04
C ALA A 510 1.39 7.01 19.14
N PHE A 511 0.87 6.10 19.96
CA PHE A 511 0.15 6.42 21.17
C PHE A 511 0.86 5.76 22.36
N SER A 512 0.74 6.35 23.54
CA SER A 512 1.32 5.82 24.77
C SER A 512 0.33 5.85 25.93
N SER A 513 0.41 4.85 26.80
CA SER A 513 -0.25 4.83 28.11
C SER A 513 0.75 5.23 29.19
N PRO A 514 0.33 5.88 30.31
CA PRO A 514 1.23 6.19 31.41
C PRO A 514 1.85 4.95 32.07
N PHE A 515 3.09 5.08 32.55
CA PHE A 515 3.85 4.03 33.26
C PHE A 515 4.88 4.64 34.23
N VAL A 516 5.51 3.81 35.07
CA VAL A 516 6.65 4.21 35.90
C VAL A 516 7.90 3.55 35.32
N ASP A 517 8.94 4.32 35.01
CA ASP A 517 10.17 3.79 34.42
C ASP A 517 11.13 3.17 35.45
N GLU A 518 12.26 2.64 34.98
CA GLU A 518 13.27 2.00 35.85
C GLU A 518 13.89 2.95 36.89
N SER A 519 13.83 4.27 36.65
CA SER A 519 14.31 5.29 37.59
C SER A 519 13.26 5.68 38.64
N GLY A 520 12.07 5.07 38.58
CA GLY A 520 10.94 5.40 39.44
C GLY A 520 10.19 6.65 39.02
N GLN A 521 10.45 7.20 37.83
CA GLN A 521 9.76 8.38 37.33
C GLN A 521 8.45 8.01 36.63
N PHE A 522 7.38 8.76 36.94
CA PHE A 522 6.09 8.58 36.29
C PHE A 522 6.11 9.21 34.88
N GLN A 523 6.07 8.36 33.87
CA GLN A 523 6.06 8.73 32.47
C GLN A 523 4.63 8.87 31.94
N THR A 524 4.41 9.97 31.23
CA THR A 524 3.19 10.31 30.51
C THR A 524 3.57 10.78 29.10
N HIS A 525 2.59 10.93 28.20
CA HIS A 525 2.88 11.49 26.87
C HIS A 525 3.61 12.84 26.95
N PHE A 526 3.31 13.68 27.96
CA PHE A 526 3.92 14.99 28.14
C PHE A 526 5.39 14.87 28.58
N SER A 527 5.68 14.04 29.58
CA SER A 527 7.06 13.85 30.05
C SER A 527 7.92 13.20 28.97
N ILE A 528 7.39 12.23 28.22
CA ILE A 528 8.08 11.58 27.11
C ILE A 528 8.46 12.61 26.03
N ILE A 529 7.51 13.46 25.60
CA ILE A 529 7.79 14.51 24.60
C ILE A 529 8.80 15.51 25.14
N LYS A 530 8.62 16.02 26.37
CA LYS A 530 9.55 16.97 27.01
C LYS A 530 10.97 16.41 27.09
N ALA A 531 11.10 15.10 27.27
CA ALA A 531 12.39 14.43 27.34
C ALA A 531 13.11 14.31 25.99
N LEU A 532 12.44 14.56 24.86
CA LEU A 532 13.05 14.58 23.52
C LEU A 532 13.80 15.88 23.25
N GLY A 533 13.35 17.00 23.80
CA GLY A 533 13.93 18.33 23.58
C GLY A 533 12.95 19.47 23.89
N ASP A 534 13.38 20.70 23.65
CA ASP A 534 12.55 21.91 23.83
C ASP A 534 11.76 22.25 22.54
N PHE A 535 10.44 22.10 22.62
CA PHE A 535 9.51 22.47 21.55
C PHE A 535 8.72 23.75 21.86
N SER A 536 8.94 24.38 23.02
CA SER A 536 8.14 25.53 23.50
C SER A 536 8.24 26.76 22.58
N LYS A 537 9.37 26.90 21.87
CA LYS A 537 9.64 27.96 20.89
C LYS A 537 8.91 27.75 19.55
N ILE A 538 8.30 26.57 19.32
CA ILE A 538 7.61 26.26 18.06
C ILE A 538 6.13 26.61 18.19
N GLN A 539 5.70 27.64 17.47
CA GLN A 539 4.32 28.14 17.48
C GLN A 539 3.50 27.66 16.27
N SER A 540 3.99 26.67 15.52
CA SER A 540 3.29 26.10 14.37
C SER A 540 2.93 24.64 14.63
N PRO A 541 1.64 24.25 14.66
CA PRO A 541 1.22 22.88 14.94
C PRO A 541 1.84 21.85 14.00
N ALA A 542 1.87 22.16 12.69
CA ALA A 542 2.47 21.32 11.66
C ALA A 542 3.97 21.12 11.92
N ARG A 543 4.72 22.21 12.14
CA ARG A 543 6.15 22.15 12.39
C ARG A 543 6.46 21.43 13.70
N CYS A 544 5.72 21.72 14.78
CA CYS A 544 5.90 21.10 16.09
C CYS A 544 5.74 19.59 15.99
N ALA A 545 4.64 19.14 15.39
CA ALA A 545 4.39 17.72 15.17
C ALA A 545 5.45 17.06 14.28
N ALA A 546 5.89 17.73 13.21
CA ALA A 546 6.97 17.23 12.37
C ALA A 546 8.30 17.08 13.13
N ARG A 547 8.58 17.95 14.13
CA ARG A 547 9.81 17.88 14.95
C ARG A 547 9.75 16.78 15.99
N ILE A 548 8.65 16.65 16.72
CA ILE A 548 8.36 15.51 17.60
C ILE A 548 8.46 14.20 16.81
N GLY A 549 7.92 14.21 15.59
CA GLY A 549 7.92 13.08 14.66
C GLY A 549 9.28 12.50 14.30
N GLN A 550 10.35 13.28 14.45
CA GLN A 550 11.71 12.82 14.15
C GLN A 550 12.15 11.70 15.08
N ALA A 551 11.69 11.69 16.34
CA ALA A 551 12.00 10.65 17.33
C ALA A 551 11.34 9.29 17.03
N PHE A 552 10.35 9.28 16.14
CA PHE A 552 9.66 8.06 15.65
C PHE A 552 10.21 7.56 14.32
N THR A 553 11.30 8.15 13.82
CA THR A 553 11.97 7.62 12.63
C THR A 553 12.60 6.28 12.96
N ASP A 554 12.41 5.30 12.09
CA ASP A 554 13.09 4.01 12.21
C ASP A 554 14.59 4.23 12.05
N THR A 555 15.33 3.88 13.09
CA THR A 555 16.78 4.07 13.18
C THR A 555 17.37 2.77 13.68
N PRO A 556 17.52 1.76 12.82
CA PRO A 556 17.86 0.41 13.25
C PRO A 556 19.22 0.32 13.95
N TYR A 557 20.10 1.31 13.78
CA TYR A 557 21.42 1.36 14.43
C TYR A 557 21.57 2.67 15.20
N ALA A 558 22.10 2.59 16.42
CA ALA A 558 22.46 3.73 17.24
C ALA A 558 23.83 3.50 17.87
N ILE A 559 24.72 4.48 17.73
CA ILE A 559 26.09 4.43 18.23
C ILE A 559 26.19 5.39 19.41
N SER A 560 26.59 4.89 20.58
CA SER A 560 26.79 5.71 21.76
C SER A 560 27.97 6.66 21.56
N LEU A 561 27.74 7.96 21.74
CA LEU A 561 28.82 8.95 21.61
C LEU A 561 29.86 8.81 22.71
N SER A 562 29.43 8.47 23.93
CA SER A 562 30.33 8.30 25.08
C SER A 562 31.16 7.02 25.03
N GLU A 563 30.63 5.94 24.45
CA GLU A 563 31.36 4.66 24.35
C GLU A 563 32.55 4.75 23.39
N TYR A 564 32.41 5.55 22.33
CA TYR A 564 33.41 5.71 21.26
C TYR A 564 34.17 7.05 21.32
N ASP A 565 34.07 7.78 22.44
CA ASP A 565 34.67 9.10 22.66
C ASP A 565 34.45 10.06 21.48
N ILE A 566 33.21 10.09 20.95
CA ILE A 566 32.86 10.90 19.78
C ILE A 566 32.54 12.33 20.22
N GLU A 567 33.38 13.27 19.80
CA GLU A 567 33.17 14.70 20.00
C GLU A 567 32.23 15.27 18.93
N VAL A 568 31.11 15.84 19.35
CA VAL A 568 30.18 16.56 18.48
C VAL A 568 30.43 18.05 18.61
N SER A 569 30.70 18.70 17.48
CA SER A 569 30.89 20.16 17.41
C SER A 569 30.04 20.79 16.31
N GLU A 570 29.75 22.07 16.44
CA GLU A 570 29.04 22.83 15.41
C GLU A 570 30.02 23.48 14.43
N MET A 571 29.63 23.56 13.16
CA MET A 571 30.32 24.31 12.12
C MET A 571 29.33 25.20 11.35
N ALA A 572 29.78 26.36 10.88
CA ALA A 572 28.92 27.36 10.23
C ALA A 572 28.37 26.86 8.89
N ASP A 573 27.12 27.15 8.53
CA ASP A 573 26.59 26.84 7.21
C ASP A 573 27.39 27.52 6.08
N VAL A 574 27.55 26.82 4.96
CA VAL A 574 28.14 27.37 3.73
C VAL A 574 27.06 28.06 2.94
N THR A 575 27.23 29.35 2.67
CA THR A 575 26.23 30.17 1.97
C THR A 575 26.73 30.75 0.67
N SER A 576 25.82 31.19 -0.19
CA SER A 576 26.15 32.07 -1.31
C SER A 576 26.86 33.34 -0.82
N LYS A 577 27.58 34.02 -1.72
CA LYS A 577 28.27 35.29 -1.42
C LYS A 577 27.35 36.37 -0.85
N ASP A 578 26.06 36.34 -1.18
CA ASP A 578 25.04 37.27 -0.67
C ASP A 578 24.28 36.75 0.56
N GLY A 579 24.62 35.56 1.07
CA GLY A 579 24.00 34.94 2.25
C GLY A 579 22.57 34.42 2.06
N LYS A 580 21.99 34.50 0.85
CA LYS A 580 20.58 34.15 0.61
C LYS A 580 20.32 32.67 0.40
N ARG A 581 21.34 31.89 0.00
CA ARG A 581 21.24 30.46 -0.27
C ARG A 581 22.21 29.71 0.62
N VAL A 582 21.79 28.54 1.10
CA VAL A 582 22.59 27.65 1.94
C VAL A 582 22.96 26.44 1.11
N PHE A 583 24.25 26.28 0.82
CA PHE A 583 24.79 25.16 0.03
C PHE A 583 24.94 23.89 0.88
N SER A 584 25.09 24.05 2.19
CA SER A 584 25.24 22.96 3.15
C SER A 584 23.93 22.56 3.84
N ASP A 585 22.75 22.87 3.26
CA ASP A 585 21.45 22.67 3.92
C ASP A 585 21.22 21.18 4.21
N GLY A 586 21.38 20.79 5.47
CA GLY A 586 21.16 19.42 5.93
C GLY A 586 22.37 18.48 5.86
N ILE A 587 23.59 18.94 5.58
CA ILE A 587 24.80 18.10 5.52
C ILE A 587 25.88 18.54 6.52
N GLY A 588 26.49 17.57 7.20
CA GLY A 588 27.68 17.75 8.02
C GLY A 588 28.77 16.72 7.69
N THR A 589 29.79 16.64 8.53
CA THR A 589 30.96 15.76 8.30
C THR A 589 31.25 14.87 9.50
N LEU A 590 31.87 13.71 9.26
CA LEU A 590 32.40 12.84 10.31
C LEU A 590 33.80 12.34 9.96
N SER A 591 34.57 12.00 10.99
CA SER A 591 35.92 11.42 10.87
C SER A 591 35.90 9.94 10.49
N TRP A 592 37.02 9.43 9.97
CA TRP A 592 37.21 8.00 9.70
C TRP A 592 37.03 7.10 10.93
N ASN A 593 37.41 7.57 12.12
CA ASN A 593 37.23 6.80 13.36
C ASN A 593 35.74 6.59 13.69
N VAL A 594 34.91 7.61 13.45
CA VAL A 594 33.46 7.50 13.61
C VAL A 594 32.87 6.55 12.56
N ALA A 595 33.29 6.65 11.29
CA ALA A 595 32.85 5.72 10.24
C ALA A 595 33.15 4.26 10.60
N LYS A 596 34.36 3.98 11.09
CA LYS A 596 34.75 2.66 11.60
C LYS A 596 33.85 2.21 12.74
N SER A 597 33.54 3.09 13.70
CA SER A 597 32.65 2.78 14.81
C SER A 597 31.24 2.40 14.32
N ILE A 598 30.72 3.09 13.29
CA ILE A 598 29.45 2.72 12.64
C ILE A 598 29.57 1.34 11.97
N TRP A 599 30.68 1.03 11.29
CA TRP A 599 30.87 -0.26 10.61
C TRP A 599 30.83 -1.46 11.56
N HIS A 600 31.26 -1.30 12.82
CA HIS A 600 31.15 -2.36 13.84
C HIS A 600 29.70 -2.66 14.24
N HIS A 601 28.76 -1.73 14.03
CA HIS A 601 27.35 -1.88 14.42
C HIS A 601 26.44 -2.30 13.25
N ILE A 602 26.93 -2.28 12.01
CA ILE A 602 26.15 -2.65 10.83
C ILE A 602 26.56 -4.05 10.32
N PRO A 603 25.66 -4.79 9.67
CA PRO A 603 26.00 -6.11 9.13
C PRO A 603 27.06 -6.03 8.04
N GLU A 604 28.02 -6.98 8.01
CA GLU A 604 29.12 -7.03 7.02
C GLU A 604 28.64 -6.94 5.56
N LYS A 605 27.47 -7.49 5.24
CA LYS A 605 26.85 -7.42 3.90
C LYS A 605 26.55 -5.99 3.41
N LYS A 606 26.57 -4.99 4.31
CA LYS A 606 26.42 -3.57 4.00
C LYS A 606 27.73 -2.89 3.59
N GLY A 607 28.87 -3.58 3.70
CA GLY A 607 30.17 -3.06 3.29
C GLY A 607 30.64 -1.90 4.17
N PHE A 608 31.42 -0.99 3.57
CA PHE A 608 32.06 0.15 4.24
C PHE A 608 31.54 1.49 3.70
N PRO A 609 30.26 1.84 3.95
CA PRO A 609 29.70 3.10 3.46
C PRO A 609 30.41 4.31 4.05
N THR A 610 30.48 5.40 3.27
CA THR A 610 31.14 6.67 3.64
C THR A 610 30.16 7.83 3.83
N CYS A 611 28.89 7.64 3.50
CA CYS A 611 27.82 8.63 3.62
C CYS A 611 26.63 8.04 4.38
N PHE A 612 26.14 8.77 5.37
CA PHE A 612 25.12 8.30 6.32
C PHE A 612 24.01 9.32 6.49
N GLN A 613 22.76 8.88 6.41
CA GLN A 613 21.61 9.68 6.85
C GLN A 613 21.38 9.46 8.33
N VAL A 614 21.36 10.52 9.12
CA VAL A 614 21.40 10.44 10.58
C VAL A 614 20.33 11.24 11.31
N ARG A 615 20.14 10.88 12.57
CA ARG A 615 19.51 11.70 13.62
C ARG A 615 20.47 11.79 14.79
N LEU A 616 20.62 12.99 15.34
CA LEU A 616 21.47 13.24 16.50
C LEU A 616 20.82 14.31 17.38
N GLY A 617 20.13 13.89 18.45
CA GLY A 617 19.29 14.81 19.23
C GLY A 617 18.26 15.53 18.35
N GLY A 618 18.28 16.86 18.35
CA GLY A 618 17.44 17.68 17.47
C GLY A 618 17.97 17.89 16.05
N ALA A 619 19.17 17.38 15.73
CA ALA A 619 19.77 17.46 14.40
C ALA A 619 19.28 16.33 13.47
N LYS A 620 19.01 16.69 12.22
CA LYS A 620 18.65 15.80 11.12
C LYS A 620 19.47 16.18 9.88
N GLY A 621 20.03 15.18 9.21
CA GLY A 621 20.67 15.39 7.92
C GLY A 621 21.49 14.21 7.43
N MET A 622 22.39 14.50 6.50
CA MET A 622 23.47 13.61 6.07
C MET A 622 24.76 13.93 6.83
N LEU A 623 25.62 12.93 6.97
CA LEU A 623 27.04 13.07 7.33
C LEU A 623 27.88 12.32 6.30
N ALA A 624 28.93 12.97 5.79
CA ALA A 624 29.92 12.37 4.91
C ALA A 624 31.29 12.30 5.61
N VAL A 625 32.09 11.29 5.26
CA VAL A 625 33.47 11.19 5.74
C VAL A 625 34.30 12.38 5.24
N ASP A 626 35.02 13.03 6.15
CA ASP A 626 36.05 14.01 5.83
C ASP A 626 37.40 13.53 6.37
N GLY A 627 38.26 13.03 5.47
CA GLY A 627 39.58 12.50 5.80
C GLY A 627 40.54 13.51 6.43
N ARG A 628 40.21 14.81 6.39
CA ARG A 628 40.99 15.88 7.04
C ARG A 628 40.74 15.98 8.54
N LEU A 629 39.69 15.34 9.07
CA LEU A 629 39.36 15.34 10.49
C LEU A 629 40.21 14.32 11.25
N SER A 630 40.82 14.76 12.36
CA SER A 630 41.58 13.91 13.27
C SER A 630 40.74 13.46 14.46
N GLY A 631 41.01 12.26 14.99
CA GLY A 631 40.29 11.72 16.15
C GLY A 631 38.86 11.28 15.81
N SER A 632 38.02 11.14 16.84
CA SER A 632 36.61 10.76 16.72
C SER A 632 35.72 12.00 16.76
N GLN A 633 35.51 12.64 15.60
CA GLN A 633 34.74 13.88 15.51
C GLN A 633 33.52 13.76 14.58
N VAL A 634 32.43 14.40 14.98
CA VAL A 634 31.24 14.69 14.17
C VAL A 634 31.01 16.20 14.17
N LYS A 635 30.82 16.79 13.00
CA LYS A 635 30.51 18.22 12.85
C LYS A 635 29.11 18.40 12.26
N VAL A 636 28.25 19.09 12.99
CA VAL A 636 26.87 19.41 12.59
C VAL A 636 26.73 20.90 12.27
N ARG A 637 25.72 21.26 11.49
CA ARG A 637 25.47 22.66 11.08
C ARG A 637 24.15 23.20 11.63
N PRO A 638 23.99 24.54 11.73
CA PRO A 638 22.72 25.15 12.15
C PRO A 638 21.53 24.70 11.29
N SER A 639 21.70 24.58 9.96
CA SER A 639 20.68 24.05 9.07
C SER A 639 20.20 22.63 9.43
N MET A 640 21.03 21.80 10.08
CA MET A 640 20.67 20.46 10.52
C MET A 640 19.85 20.47 11.82
N ILE A 641 20.09 21.44 12.72
CA ILE A 641 19.49 21.50 14.06
C ILE A 641 18.06 22.05 13.96
N LYS A 642 17.07 21.19 14.18
CA LYS A 642 15.65 21.55 13.99
C LYS A 642 14.98 22.00 15.29
N PHE A 643 15.52 21.59 16.43
CA PHE A 643 15.14 21.98 17.80
C PHE A 643 16.32 21.64 18.74
N GLU A 644 16.31 22.19 19.96
CA GLU A 644 17.32 21.86 20.97
C GLU A 644 16.96 20.52 21.63
N GLY A 645 17.85 19.53 21.55
CA GLY A 645 17.63 18.20 22.10
C GLY A 645 18.93 17.51 22.47
N ASP A 646 18.84 16.55 23.40
CA ASP A 646 19.98 15.83 23.96
C ASP A 646 20.67 14.94 22.90
N MET A 647 21.99 15.05 22.78
CA MET A 647 22.82 14.36 21.78
C MET A 647 23.59 13.22 22.48
N LYS A 648 22.92 12.09 22.73
CA LYS A 648 23.54 10.90 23.35
C LYS A 648 24.06 9.88 22.34
N ASP A 649 23.25 9.64 21.32
CA ASP A 649 23.49 8.58 20.34
C ASP A 649 23.47 9.15 18.91
N LEU A 650 24.40 8.69 18.09
CA LEU A 650 24.37 8.86 16.64
C LEU A 650 23.48 7.79 16.03
N GLU A 651 22.27 8.16 15.61
CA GLU A 651 21.27 7.24 15.09
C GLU A 651 21.31 7.19 13.56
N ILE A 652 21.48 6.01 12.97
CA ILE A 652 21.60 5.84 11.52
C ILE A 652 20.23 5.44 10.92
N CYS A 653 19.69 6.30 10.05
CA CYS A 653 18.45 6.04 9.29
C CYS A 653 18.73 5.24 8.02
N ALA A 654 19.72 5.68 7.25
CA ALA A 654 20.09 5.10 5.96
C ALA A 654 21.59 5.33 5.70
N MET A 655 22.13 4.66 4.69
CA MET A 655 23.55 4.74 4.34
C MET A 655 23.77 4.46 2.85
N ALA A 656 24.82 5.04 2.28
CA ALA A 656 25.23 4.81 0.89
C ALA A 656 25.97 3.47 0.71
N ALA A 657 25.36 2.36 1.14
CA ALA A 657 25.97 1.03 1.10
C ALA A 657 26.08 0.44 -0.31
N LYS A 658 25.11 0.70 -1.18
CA LYS A 658 25.10 0.21 -2.58
C LYS A 658 24.48 1.27 -3.49
N PRO A 659 24.94 1.40 -4.73
CA PRO A 659 24.33 2.32 -5.68
C PRO A 659 22.95 1.81 -6.15
N MET A 660 22.06 2.75 -6.43
CA MET A 660 20.68 2.45 -6.82
C MET A 660 20.52 2.62 -8.34
N VAL A 661 19.87 1.65 -8.99
CA VAL A 661 19.59 1.73 -10.43
C VAL A 661 18.60 2.85 -10.69
N LEU A 662 18.94 3.75 -11.62
CA LEU A 662 18.01 4.75 -12.10
C LEU A 662 16.91 4.10 -12.93
N VAL A 663 15.67 4.39 -12.58
CA VAL A 663 14.50 4.08 -13.38
C VAL A 663 13.80 5.37 -13.76
N LEU A 664 13.45 5.49 -15.04
CA LEU A 664 12.56 6.55 -15.50
C LEU A 664 11.20 6.40 -14.81
N ASN A 665 10.51 7.52 -14.66
CA ASN A 665 9.11 7.55 -14.25
C ASN A 665 8.35 8.51 -15.16
N ARG A 666 7.02 8.45 -15.11
CA ARG A 666 6.16 9.23 -16.03
C ARG A 666 6.45 10.73 -16.01
N GLN A 667 6.72 11.31 -14.84
CA GLN A 667 6.98 12.74 -14.74
C GLN A 667 8.35 13.13 -15.34
N MET A 668 9.39 12.35 -15.05
CA MET A 668 10.73 12.56 -15.62
C MET A 668 10.72 12.42 -17.15
N ILE A 669 10.06 11.37 -17.66
CA ILE A 669 9.89 11.16 -19.12
C ILE A 669 9.19 12.36 -19.74
N LYS A 670 8.16 12.89 -19.07
CA LYS A 670 7.40 14.00 -19.61
C LYS A 670 8.21 15.31 -19.68
N ILE A 671 9.03 15.60 -18.67
CA ILE A 671 9.93 16.76 -18.70
C ILE A 671 10.99 16.58 -19.80
N LEU A 672 11.64 15.41 -19.86
CA LEU A 672 12.65 15.12 -20.89
C LEU A 672 12.08 15.19 -22.32
N GLU A 673 10.84 14.73 -22.54
CA GLU A 673 10.11 14.90 -23.80
C GLU A 673 9.98 16.38 -24.17
N ASP A 674 9.53 17.22 -23.23
CA ASP A 674 9.30 18.65 -23.49
C ASP A 674 10.61 19.43 -23.67
N MET A 675 11.68 19.00 -23.00
CA MET A 675 13.07 19.45 -23.25
C MET A 675 13.61 19.00 -24.62
N GLY A 676 12.92 18.10 -25.32
CA GLY A 676 13.26 17.66 -26.68
C GLY A 676 14.20 16.46 -26.74
N THR A 677 14.23 15.61 -25.71
CA THR A 677 14.94 14.33 -25.75
C THR A 677 14.37 13.44 -26.86
N PRO A 678 15.19 12.77 -27.70
CA PRO A 678 14.70 11.94 -28.80
C PRO A 678 13.78 10.81 -28.33
N ASP A 679 12.65 10.64 -29.02
CA ASP A 679 11.70 9.54 -28.77
C ASP A 679 12.38 8.16 -28.83
N ASP A 680 13.29 7.98 -29.78
CA ASP A 680 14.01 6.72 -30.02
C ASP A 680 14.79 6.27 -28.79
N TRP A 681 15.35 7.20 -28.01
CA TRP A 681 16.08 6.85 -26.79
C TRP A 681 15.17 6.13 -25.78
N PHE A 682 13.97 6.67 -25.54
CA PHE A 682 13.00 6.04 -24.64
C PHE A 682 12.52 4.68 -25.17
N LEU A 683 12.26 4.60 -26.49
CA LEU A 683 11.78 3.39 -27.13
C LEU A 683 12.85 2.29 -27.10
N THR A 684 14.11 2.62 -27.35
CA THR A 684 15.23 1.67 -27.25
C THR A 684 15.41 1.16 -25.83
N LEU A 685 15.30 2.03 -24.81
CA LEU A 685 15.37 1.60 -23.41
C LEU A 685 14.21 0.66 -23.04
N GLN A 686 12.99 0.97 -23.49
CA GLN A 686 11.84 0.09 -23.28
C GLN A 686 12.01 -1.24 -24.00
N GLU A 687 12.44 -1.25 -25.25
CA GLU A 687 12.63 -2.47 -26.03
C GLU A 687 13.72 -3.36 -25.43
N ALA A 688 14.82 -2.77 -24.95
CA ALA A 688 15.86 -3.51 -24.22
C ALA A 688 15.30 -4.13 -22.92
N ALA A 689 14.45 -3.40 -22.20
CA ALA A 689 13.80 -3.92 -21.01
C ALA A 689 12.82 -5.07 -21.35
N LEU A 690 12.00 -4.91 -22.40
CA LEU A 690 11.05 -5.92 -22.88
C LEU A 690 11.76 -7.18 -23.37
N THR A 691 12.79 -7.04 -24.21
CA THR A 691 13.61 -8.16 -24.70
C THR A 691 14.19 -8.97 -23.55
N LYS A 692 14.63 -8.29 -22.48
CA LYS A 692 15.10 -8.96 -21.27
C LYS A 692 13.98 -9.68 -20.53
N LEU A 693 12.79 -9.10 -20.42
CA LEU A 693 11.64 -9.73 -19.74
C LEU A 693 11.10 -10.94 -20.51
N ARG A 694 11.00 -10.85 -21.85
CA ARG A 694 10.55 -11.95 -22.73
C ARG A 694 11.47 -13.16 -22.70
N SER A 695 12.78 -12.94 -22.53
CA SER A 695 13.76 -14.02 -22.54
C SER A 695 13.95 -14.70 -21.18
N VAL A 696 13.37 -14.19 -20.08
CA VAL A 696 13.58 -14.73 -18.72
C VAL A 696 13.19 -16.20 -18.63
N THR A 697 11.97 -16.54 -19.07
CA THR A 697 11.35 -17.88 -18.96
C THR A 697 11.86 -18.87 -20.01
N ALA A 698 12.70 -18.42 -20.96
CA ALA A 698 13.21 -19.24 -22.05
C ALA A 698 14.23 -20.29 -21.59
N SER A 699 15.02 -20.00 -20.54
CA SER A 699 16.00 -20.95 -19.98
C SER A 699 16.19 -20.75 -18.48
N ALA A 700 16.63 -21.80 -17.78
CA ALA A 700 16.97 -21.72 -16.36
C ALA A 700 18.09 -20.70 -16.06
N HIS A 701 19.05 -20.51 -16.99
CA HIS A 701 20.11 -19.52 -16.83
C HIS A 701 19.58 -18.08 -16.86
N ASN A 702 18.65 -17.78 -17.77
CA ASN A 702 18.04 -16.44 -17.84
C ASN A 702 17.23 -16.15 -16.56
N SER A 703 16.48 -17.13 -16.06
CA SER A 703 15.78 -17.07 -14.77
C SER A 703 16.74 -16.87 -13.59
N GLU A 704 17.89 -17.57 -13.55
CA GLU A 704 18.94 -17.34 -12.54
C GLU A 704 19.37 -15.86 -12.51
N VAL A 705 19.78 -15.33 -13.66
CA VAL A 705 20.30 -13.96 -13.77
C VAL A 705 19.23 -12.95 -13.40
N PHE A 706 17.98 -13.18 -13.83
CA PHE A 706 16.86 -12.30 -13.53
C PHE A 706 16.50 -12.28 -12.04
N ILE A 707 16.31 -13.45 -11.42
CA ILE A 707 15.94 -13.57 -10.01
C ILE A 707 17.01 -12.96 -9.11
N LYS A 708 18.30 -13.21 -9.40
CA LYS A 708 19.41 -12.58 -8.69
C LYS A 708 19.39 -11.06 -8.82
N ARG A 709 19.10 -10.53 -10.02
CA ARG A 709 19.03 -9.08 -10.26
C ARG A 709 17.87 -8.42 -9.51
N GLN A 710 16.73 -9.09 -9.41
CA GLN A 710 15.56 -8.62 -8.67
C GLN A 710 15.68 -8.82 -7.15
N ALA A 711 16.74 -9.49 -6.69
CA ALA A 711 16.97 -9.85 -5.29
C ALA A 711 15.80 -10.62 -4.65
N VAL A 712 15.07 -11.42 -5.44
CA VAL A 712 13.98 -12.26 -4.94
C VAL A 712 14.57 -13.52 -4.33
N GLY A 713 14.31 -13.75 -3.03
CA GLY A 713 14.89 -14.86 -2.30
C GLY A 713 16.42 -14.83 -2.23
N ASP A 714 17.03 -13.63 -2.20
CA ASP A 714 18.50 -13.47 -2.14
C ASP A 714 19.07 -14.06 -0.84
N THR A 715 18.34 -13.95 0.27
CA THR A 715 18.68 -14.53 1.59
C THR A 715 18.83 -16.05 1.57
N ILE A 716 17.93 -16.75 0.86
CA ILE A 716 18.01 -18.20 0.67
C ILE A 716 18.92 -18.58 -0.50
N GLY A 717 19.37 -17.60 -1.29
CA GLY A 717 20.16 -17.84 -2.48
C GLY A 717 19.39 -18.55 -3.59
N LEU A 718 18.11 -18.21 -3.79
CA LEU A 718 17.19 -18.84 -4.75
C LEU A 718 17.79 -18.97 -6.16
N TYR A 719 18.58 -17.99 -6.59
CA TYR A 719 19.31 -18.00 -7.86
C TYR A 719 20.19 -19.26 -8.05
N ARG A 720 20.67 -19.89 -6.97
CA ARG A 720 21.47 -21.13 -7.02
C ARG A 720 20.64 -22.34 -7.47
N LEU A 721 19.35 -22.38 -7.15
CA LEU A 721 18.45 -23.42 -7.61
C LEU A 721 18.33 -23.38 -9.14
N PHE A 722 18.07 -22.20 -9.70
CA PHE A 722 18.04 -22.01 -11.15
C PHE A 722 19.38 -22.31 -11.83
N ARG A 723 20.51 -21.96 -11.19
CA ARG A 723 21.84 -22.37 -11.68
C ARG A 723 21.97 -23.89 -11.73
N HIS A 724 21.55 -24.58 -10.68
CA HIS A 724 21.61 -26.04 -10.62
C HIS A 724 20.75 -26.66 -11.72
N CYS A 725 19.53 -26.15 -11.91
CA CYS A 725 18.66 -26.55 -13.01
C CYS A 725 19.34 -26.39 -14.37
N HIS A 726 20.02 -25.26 -14.61
CA HIS A 726 20.77 -25.05 -15.84
C HIS A 726 21.94 -26.02 -16.01
N GLN A 727 22.73 -26.27 -14.95
CA GLN A 727 23.90 -27.14 -14.99
C GLN A 727 23.56 -28.63 -15.17
N ARG A 728 22.34 -29.03 -14.81
CA ARG A 728 21.87 -30.43 -14.80
C ARG A 728 20.75 -30.69 -15.79
N ASP A 729 20.43 -29.69 -16.63
CA ASP A 729 19.35 -29.74 -17.62
C ASP A 729 17.97 -30.07 -17.03
N LEU A 730 17.70 -29.60 -15.79
CA LEU A 730 16.41 -29.77 -15.12
C LEU A 730 15.44 -28.66 -15.54
N ASP A 731 14.22 -29.04 -15.93
CA ASP A 731 13.18 -28.07 -16.26
C ASP A 731 12.40 -27.65 -15.02
N TYR A 732 12.79 -26.51 -14.43
CA TYR A 732 12.10 -25.93 -13.26
C TYR A 732 10.62 -25.63 -13.52
N ARG A 733 10.18 -25.50 -14.78
CA ARG A 733 8.79 -25.20 -15.13
C ARG A 733 7.83 -26.37 -14.89
N LYS A 734 8.37 -27.57 -14.68
CA LYS A 734 7.59 -28.75 -14.24
C LYS A 734 7.15 -28.61 -12.77
N GLU A 735 7.86 -27.84 -11.95
CA GLU A 735 7.49 -27.54 -10.57
C GLU A 735 6.60 -26.29 -10.51
N PRO A 736 5.30 -26.41 -10.16
CA PRO A 736 4.35 -25.31 -10.29
C PRO A 736 4.69 -24.08 -9.44
N PHE A 737 5.22 -24.27 -8.23
CA PHE A 737 5.48 -23.14 -7.33
C PHE A 737 6.67 -22.29 -7.80
N ILE A 738 7.81 -22.90 -8.13
CA ILE A 738 9.00 -22.24 -8.67
C ILE A 738 8.66 -21.55 -10.00
N ARG A 739 7.88 -22.22 -10.85
CA ARG A 739 7.36 -21.64 -12.09
C ARG A 739 6.59 -20.35 -11.81
N SER A 740 5.60 -20.40 -10.92
CA SER A 740 4.77 -19.23 -10.57
C SER A 740 5.56 -18.10 -9.92
N VAL A 741 6.63 -18.39 -9.17
CA VAL A 741 7.55 -17.36 -8.65
C VAL A 741 8.17 -16.56 -9.80
N VAL A 742 8.69 -17.23 -10.84
CA VAL A 742 9.27 -16.54 -12.00
C VAL A 742 8.20 -15.76 -12.75
N GLU A 743 7.06 -16.39 -13.07
CA GLU A 743 5.96 -15.75 -13.80
C GLU A 743 5.43 -14.51 -13.07
N ALA A 744 5.24 -14.58 -11.74
CA ALA A 744 4.78 -13.46 -10.92
C ALA A 744 5.75 -12.28 -10.92
N VAL A 745 7.06 -12.54 -10.76
CA VAL A 745 8.08 -11.48 -10.73
C VAL A 745 8.21 -10.82 -12.10
N VAL A 746 8.15 -11.60 -13.20
CA VAL A 746 8.15 -11.06 -14.56
C VAL A 746 6.90 -10.21 -14.82
N LEU A 747 5.72 -10.69 -14.43
CA LEU A 747 4.46 -9.94 -14.57
C LEU A 747 4.48 -8.63 -13.76
N LYS A 748 5.01 -8.67 -12.53
CA LYS A 748 5.18 -7.48 -11.70
C LYS A 748 6.03 -6.43 -12.42
N GLU A 749 7.20 -6.79 -12.93
CA GLU A 749 8.08 -5.85 -13.64
C GLU A 749 7.47 -5.38 -14.96
N LEU A 750 6.78 -6.25 -15.70
CA LEU A 750 6.04 -5.88 -16.92
C LEU A 750 4.95 -4.83 -16.64
N ARG A 751 4.19 -5.00 -15.55
CA ARG A 751 3.15 -4.05 -15.13
C ARG A 751 3.73 -2.72 -14.65
N LEU A 752 4.88 -2.73 -13.97
CA LEU A 752 5.60 -1.51 -13.60
C LEU A 752 6.08 -0.77 -14.85
N LEU A 753 6.57 -1.50 -15.86
CA LEU A 753 6.96 -0.94 -17.15
C LEU A 753 5.76 -0.30 -17.87
N LYS A 754 4.64 -1.02 -17.99
CA LYS A 754 3.44 -0.54 -18.70
C LYS A 754 2.74 0.62 -17.98
N HIS A 755 2.38 0.46 -16.71
CA HIS A 755 1.47 1.40 -16.02
C HIS A 755 2.18 2.52 -15.26
N LYS A 756 3.47 2.34 -14.91
CA LYS A 756 4.27 3.34 -14.20
C LYS A 756 5.42 3.90 -15.03
N ALA A 757 5.62 3.39 -16.26
CA ALA A 757 6.75 3.73 -17.11
C ALA A 757 8.10 3.59 -16.39
N ARG A 758 8.22 2.56 -15.53
CA ARG A 758 9.43 2.29 -14.74
C ARG A 758 10.51 1.64 -15.61
N ILE A 759 11.18 2.44 -16.44
CA ILE A 759 12.16 1.97 -17.44
C ILE A 759 13.58 2.13 -16.88
N PRO A 760 14.37 1.07 -16.70
CA PRO A 760 15.76 1.18 -16.24
C PRO A 760 16.65 1.91 -17.26
N VAL A 761 17.56 2.75 -16.78
CA VAL A 761 18.56 3.43 -17.63
C VAL A 761 19.95 2.88 -17.32
N PHE A 762 20.62 2.30 -18.33
CA PHE A 762 21.90 1.62 -18.12
C PHE A 762 23.05 2.60 -17.83
N LYS A 763 23.10 3.73 -18.53
CA LYS A 763 23.99 4.88 -18.25
C LYS A 763 23.27 5.90 -17.36
N GLY A 764 22.70 5.40 -16.26
CA GLY A 764 22.00 6.21 -15.27
C GLY A 764 22.09 5.59 -13.88
N ILE A 765 22.19 6.44 -12.86
CA ILE A 765 22.32 6.00 -11.46
C ILE A 765 21.58 6.94 -10.51
N THR A 766 21.12 6.41 -9.37
CA THR A 766 20.54 7.18 -8.28
C THR A 766 21.45 7.09 -7.05
N LEU A 767 21.83 8.24 -6.47
CA LEU A 767 22.85 8.35 -5.42
C LEU A 767 22.43 9.36 -4.34
N PHE A 768 22.99 9.22 -3.13
CA PHE A 768 22.85 10.24 -2.09
C PHE A 768 23.62 11.51 -2.45
N GLY A 769 23.05 12.68 -2.15
CA GLY A 769 23.74 13.96 -2.30
C GLY A 769 24.61 14.29 -1.09
N VAL A 770 25.82 14.80 -1.35
CA VAL A 770 26.73 15.39 -0.35
C VAL A 770 27.35 16.68 -0.89
N MET A 771 27.98 17.47 -0.03
CA MET A 771 28.63 18.72 -0.42
C MET A 771 30.15 18.55 -0.49
N ASP A 772 30.79 19.28 -1.40
CA ASP A 772 32.24 19.44 -1.45
C ASP A 772 32.74 20.39 -0.34
N GLU A 773 33.28 19.79 0.72
CA GLU A 773 33.90 20.46 1.87
C GLU A 773 35.33 20.97 1.59
N THR A 774 35.90 20.65 0.43
CA THR A 774 37.26 21.03 0.03
C THR A 774 37.28 22.28 -0.86
N GLY A 775 36.18 22.55 -1.55
CA GLY A 775 36.07 23.65 -2.51
C GLY A 775 36.81 23.38 -3.84
N LEU A 776 37.02 22.11 -4.19
CA LEU A 776 37.58 21.69 -5.48
C LEU A 776 36.63 21.99 -6.63
N LEU A 777 35.33 21.69 -6.47
CA LEU A 777 34.33 21.81 -7.52
C LEU A 777 33.93 23.28 -7.73
N GLU A 778 34.00 23.76 -8.96
CA GLU A 778 33.45 25.08 -9.36
C GLU A 778 31.92 25.05 -9.45
N ALA A 779 31.31 26.23 -9.61
CA ALA A 779 29.86 26.33 -9.80
C ALA A 779 29.39 25.43 -10.96
N ASP A 780 28.24 24.78 -10.77
CA ASP A 780 27.63 23.83 -11.70
C ASP A 780 28.46 22.54 -11.98
N GLN A 781 29.54 22.31 -11.21
CA GLN A 781 30.30 21.07 -11.23
C GLN A 781 29.83 20.09 -10.16
N VAL A 782 29.93 18.81 -10.48
CA VAL A 782 29.65 17.68 -9.59
C VAL A 782 30.75 16.63 -9.68
N TYR A 783 30.86 15.77 -8.68
CA TYR A 783 31.63 14.54 -8.76
C TYR A 783 30.73 13.34 -8.47
N VAL A 784 30.69 12.37 -9.39
CA VAL A 784 29.85 11.18 -9.30
C VAL A 784 30.72 9.95 -9.07
N THR A 785 30.54 9.28 -7.93
CA THR A 785 31.33 8.10 -7.55
C THR A 785 30.45 6.98 -7.01
N TYR A 786 30.69 5.76 -7.47
CA TYR A 786 30.01 4.56 -6.99
C TYR A 786 30.75 3.27 -7.36
N GLU A 787 30.48 2.21 -6.62
CA GLU A 787 31.01 0.88 -6.88
C GLU A 787 30.30 0.23 -8.07
N THR A 788 31.07 -0.29 -9.04
CA THR A 788 30.48 -0.91 -10.24
C THR A 788 30.03 -2.33 -9.95
N ILE A 789 28.76 -2.64 -10.24
CA ILE A 789 28.23 -3.99 -10.22
C ILE A 789 28.01 -4.44 -11.66
N GLU A 790 28.79 -5.44 -12.10
CA GLU A 790 28.79 -5.95 -13.48
C GLU A 790 27.37 -6.29 -13.96
N GLY A 791 27.03 -5.85 -15.18
CA GLY A 791 25.74 -6.10 -15.82
C GLY A 791 24.53 -5.37 -15.19
N ARG A 792 24.73 -4.57 -14.13
CA ARG A 792 23.64 -3.82 -13.48
C ARG A 792 23.51 -2.40 -14.00
N HIS A 793 24.64 -1.69 -14.11
CA HIS A 793 24.76 -0.32 -14.58
C HIS A 793 26.17 -0.12 -15.19
N ALA A 794 26.33 0.93 -15.98
CA ALA A 794 27.65 1.30 -16.50
C ALA A 794 28.60 1.77 -15.35
N PRO A 795 29.93 1.75 -15.57
CA PRO A 795 30.91 2.36 -14.66
C PRO A 795 30.65 3.86 -14.45
N PRO A 796 31.19 4.47 -13.38
CA PRO A 796 31.05 5.90 -13.13
C PRO A 796 31.37 6.76 -14.36
N PRO A 797 30.63 7.87 -14.57
CA PRO A 797 30.84 8.72 -15.74
C PRO A 797 32.26 9.29 -15.75
N ASN A 798 32.84 9.38 -16.94
CA ASN A 798 34.06 10.15 -17.16
C ASN A 798 33.79 11.66 -16.94
N ALA A 799 34.86 12.46 -16.92
CA ALA A 799 34.71 13.91 -16.94
C ALA A 799 33.90 14.35 -18.17
N GLY A 800 32.84 15.12 -17.97
CA GLY A 800 31.89 15.44 -19.02
C GLY A 800 30.54 15.91 -18.49
N MET A 801 29.63 16.22 -19.40
CA MET A 801 28.28 16.68 -19.03
C MET A 801 27.44 15.52 -18.49
N VAL A 802 26.58 15.82 -17.53
CA VAL A 802 25.58 14.89 -17.00
C VAL A 802 24.26 15.62 -16.77
N LEU A 803 23.14 14.92 -16.90
CA LEU A 803 21.83 15.39 -16.46
C LEU A 803 21.61 14.96 -15.02
N VAL A 804 21.14 15.89 -14.18
CA VAL A 804 20.85 15.63 -12.76
C VAL A 804 19.43 16.07 -12.44
N THR A 805 18.71 15.25 -11.69
CA THR A 805 17.36 15.58 -11.20
C THR A 805 17.01 14.85 -9.91
N ARG A 806 15.93 15.26 -9.26
CA ARG A 806 15.38 14.64 -8.06
C ARG A 806 13.92 14.29 -8.29
N SER A 807 13.49 13.12 -7.85
CA SER A 807 12.08 12.72 -7.93
C SER A 807 11.33 13.14 -6.66
N PRO A 808 10.08 13.66 -6.77
CA PRO A 808 9.33 13.93 -8.00
C PRO A 808 9.74 15.26 -8.66
N ALA A 809 9.95 15.24 -9.98
CA ALA A 809 10.19 16.43 -10.81
C ALA A 809 8.91 16.75 -11.60
N LEU A 810 8.41 17.99 -11.54
CA LEU A 810 7.20 18.41 -12.26
C LEU A 810 7.42 19.65 -13.12
N HIS A 811 8.19 20.62 -12.64
CA HIS A 811 8.51 21.82 -13.39
C HIS A 811 9.49 21.48 -14.53
N ASP A 812 9.35 22.17 -15.65
CA ASP A 812 10.19 21.96 -16.85
C ASP A 812 11.68 22.21 -16.58
N GLY A 813 11.99 23.04 -15.59
CA GLY A 813 13.34 23.29 -15.05
C GLY A 813 13.82 22.36 -13.92
N ASP A 814 13.11 21.29 -13.56
CA ASP A 814 13.56 20.40 -12.46
C ASP A 814 14.64 19.38 -12.89
N ILE A 815 15.02 19.36 -14.18
CA ILE A 815 16.15 18.57 -14.72
C ILE A 815 17.20 19.56 -15.23
N GLN A 816 18.41 19.50 -14.68
CA GLN A 816 19.50 20.42 -15.00
C GLN A 816 20.72 19.67 -15.50
N PHE A 817 21.54 20.36 -16.31
CA PHE A 817 22.87 19.89 -16.65
C PHE A 817 23.85 20.22 -15.53
N ALA A 818 24.85 19.36 -15.34
CA ALA A 818 26.02 19.62 -14.52
C ALA A 818 27.27 19.08 -15.22
N GLN A 819 28.44 19.62 -14.88
CA GLN A 819 29.72 19.15 -15.37
C GLN A 819 30.35 18.18 -14.36
N ASN A 820 30.47 16.90 -14.70
CA ASN A 820 31.19 15.93 -13.89
C ASN A 820 32.71 16.18 -13.98
N VAL A 821 33.36 16.28 -12.82
CA VAL A 821 34.80 16.49 -12.67
C VAL A 821 35.37 15.39 -11.78
N ILE A 822 36.46 14.77 -12.23
CA ILE A 822 37.13 13.69 -11.49
C ILE A 822 38.21 14.33 -10.59
N PRO A 823 38.16 14.11 -9.27
CA PRO A 823 39.18 14.59 -8.36
C PRO A 823 40.50 13.82 -8.54
N PRO A 824 41.66 14.40 -8.21
CA PRO A 824 42.93 13.67 -8.20
C PRO A 824 42.91 12.45 -7.26
N ASP A 825 43.71 11.42 -7.56
CA ASP A 825 43.68 10.10 -6.89
C ASP A 825 43.89 10.11 -5.35
N ASN A 826 44.47 11.19 -4.80
CA ASN A 826 44.71 11.35 -3.35
C ASN A 826 43.89 12.49 -2.73
N HIS A 827 42.91 12.99 -3.44
CA HIS A 827 42.07 14.08 -2.95
C HIS A 827 40.99 13.54 -2.00
N PRO A 828 40.62 14.25 -0.91
CA PRO A 828 39.63 13.75 0.05
C PRO A 828 38.29 13.33 -0.56
N LEU A 829 37.86 13.97 -1.65
CA LEU A 829 36.63 13.56 -2.36
C LEU A 829 36.71 12.17 -2.98
N ALA A 830 37.89 11.69 -3.38
CA ALA A 830 38.08 10.35 -3.94
C ALA A 830 37.91 9.23 -2.88
N GLU A 831 37.91 9.59 -1.59
CA GLU A 831 37.62 8.68 -0.48
C GLU A 831 36.14 8.34 -0.38
N LEU A 832 35.26 9.17 -0.96
CA LEU A 832 33.82 8.98 -0.90
C LEU A 832 33.35 7.95 -1.93
N THR A 833 32.29 7.22 -1.57
CA THR A 833 31.72 6.15 -2.38
C THR A 833 30.19 6.22 -2.40
N ASN A 834 29.60 5.80 -3.52
CA ASN A 834 28.16 5.70 -3.73
C ASN A 834 27.37 7.01 -3.49
N CYS A 835 27.95 8.15 -3.87
CA CYS A 835 27.35 9.47 -3.71
C CYS A 835 27.59 10.38 -4.93
N ILE A 836 26.80 11.45 -5.01
CA ILE A 836 27.09 12.61 -5.86
C ILE A 836 27.50 13.78 -4.96
N VAL A 837 28.66 14.35 -5.24
CA VAL A 837 29.20 15.51 -4.54
C VAL A 837 28.84 16.77 -5.31
N PHE A 838 28.19 17.71 -4.64
CA PHE A 838 27.82 19.01 -5.19
C PHE A 838 28.80 20.11 -4.79
N SER A 839 29.07 21.05 -5.69
CA SER A 839 29.88 22.22 -5.39
C SER A 839 29.30 23.06 -4.25
N SER A 840 30.19 23.60 -3.43
CA SER A 840 29.91 24.62 -2.41
C SER A 840 29.97 26.06 -2.96
N LYS A 841 30.12 26.24 -4.27
CA LYS A 841 30.27 27.52 -4.96
C LYS A 841 29.11 27.80 -5.92
N GLY A 842 28.82 29.07 -6.14
CA GLY A 842 27.83 29.54 -7.11
C GLY A 842 26.88 30.58 -6.54
N TYR A 843 25.87 30.95 -7.33
CA TYR A 843 24.80 31.86 -6.88
C TYR A 843 23.66 31.11 -6.20
N ARG A 844 23.37 29.88 -6.65
CA ARG A 844 22.36 28.97 -6.09
C ARG A 844 22.90 27.55 -6.11
N ASP A 845 22.71 26.83 -5.02
CA ASP A 845 23.09 25.43 -4.89
C ASP A 845 22.33 24.56 -5.90
N LEU A 846 23.02 23.62 -6.54
CA LEU A 846 22.39 22.73 -7.53
C LEU A 846 21.24 21.88 -6.93
N PRO A 847 21.35 21.31 -5.71
CA PRO A 847 20.24 20.56 -5.08
C PRO A 847 18.92 21.34 -5.06
N SER A 848 18.91 22.61 -4.66
CA SER A 848 17.68 23.41 -4.62
C SER A 848 17.09 23.71 -6.00
N GLN A 849 17.88 23.59 -7.08
CA GLN A 849 17.40 23.71 -8.45
C GLN A 849 16.63 22.45 -8.91
N LEU A 850 16.81 21.32 -8.23
CA LEU A 850 16.25 20.02 -8.59
C LEU A 850 14.98 19.75 -7.76
N SER A 851 13.87 20.38 -8.15
CA SER A 851 12.59 20.28 -7.43
C SER A 851 12.67 20.77 -5.98
N GLY A 852 13.52 21.76 -5.69
CA GLY A 852 13.70 22.30 -4.33
C GLY A 852 14.36 21.33 -3.35
N GLY A 853 15.27 20.48 -3.82
CA GLY A 853 15.98 19.52 -2.97
C GLY A 853 16.96 20.15 -1.99
N ASP A 854 17.41 19.34 -1.03
CA ASP A 854 18.44 19.68 -0.04
C ASP A 854 19.43 18.51 0.14
N LEU A 855 20.28 18.54 1.16
CA LEU A 855 21.23 17.47 1.46
C LEU A 855 20.90 16.76 2.77
N ASP A 856 19.62 16.70 3.18
CA ASP A 856 19.17 16.06 4.43
C ASP A 856 18.87 14.55 4.33
N GLY A 857 19.15 14.00 3.14
CA GLY A 857 18.93 12.61 2.75
C GLY A 857 18.28 12.44 1.38
N ASP A 858 18.13 13.52 0.61
CA ASP A 858 17.68 13.46 -0.77
C ASP A 858 18.61 12.60 -1.64
N ILE A 859 17.98 11.91 -2.59
CA ILE A 859 18.65 11.06 -3.58
C ILE A 859 18.44 11.63 -4.98
N PHE A 860 19.52 11.67 -5.75
CA PHE A 860 19.59 12.35 -7.03
C PHE A 860 19.81 11.34 -8.15
N ASN A 861 19.10 11.55 -9.25
CA ASN A 861 19.16 10.77 -10.47
C ASN A 861 20.16 11.44 -11.42
N VAL A 862 21.17 10.70 -11.88
CA VAL A 862 22.21 11.15 -12.79
C VAL A 862 22.13 10.33 -14.07
N ILE A 863 22.08 11.00 -15.23
CA ILE A 863 22.09 10.37 -16.56
C ILE A 863 23.27 10.95 -17.35
N TRP A 864 24.15 10.08 -17.84
CA TRP A 864 25.29 10.45 -18.69
C TRP A 864 25.23 9.79 -20.06
N ASP A 865 24.04 9.33 -20.44
CA ASP A 865 23.77 8.89 -21.80
C ASP A 865 23.62 10.09 -22.73
N THR A 866 24.55 10.23 -23.67
CA THR A 866 24.55 11.35 -24.62
C THR A 866 23.32 11.35 -25.53
N ASP A 867 22.75 10.17 -25.78
CA ASP A 867 21.53 10.01 -26.58
C ASP A 867 20.27 10.53 -25.85
N ALA A 868 20.37 10.72 -24.53
CA ALA A 868 19.33 11.31 -23.70
C ALA A 868 19.39 12.84 -23.66
N TYR A 869 20.42 13.47 -24.23
CA TYR A 869 20.60 14.91 -24.07
C TYR A 869 19.50 15.68 -24.80
N PRO A 870 18.79 16.56 -24.07
CA PRO A 870 17.72 17.34 -24.66
C PRO A 870 18.26 18.44 -25.58
N VAL A 871 17.40 18.88 -26.51
CA VAL A 871 17.70 19.99 -27.44
C VAL A 871 17.63 21.36 -26.75
N ARG A 872 16.92 21.48 -25.63
CA ARG A 872 16.77 22.73 -24.86
C ARG A 872 16.75 22.48 -23.35
N THR A 873 17.00 23.54 -22.61
CA THR A 873 16.94 23.57 -21.14
C THR A 873 15.99 24.66 -20.68
N PHE A 874 15.57 24.57 -19.41
CA PHE A 874 14.71 25.56 -18.78
C PHE A 874 15.33 26.02 -17.47
N ALA A 875 15.08 27.28 -17.12
CA ALA A 875 15.51 27.82 -15.84
C ALA A 875 14.83 27.05 -14.69
N PRO A 876 15.57 26.69 -13.62
CA PRO A 876 15.01 25.98 -12.50
C PRO A 876 13.96 26.84 -11.78
N ALA A 877 12.90 26.20 -11.30
CA ALA A 877 11.89 26.88 -10.50
C ALA A 877 12.51 27.47 -9.24
N ASP A 878 12.08 28.66 -8.83
CA ASP A 878 12.31 29.15 -7.48
C ASP A 878 11.03 28.92 -6.68
N TYR A 879 10.96 27.80 -5.96
CA TYR A 879 9.84 27.51 -5.08
C TYR A 879 10.03 28.34 -3.81
N PRO A 880 9.22 29.39 -3.57
CA PRO A 880 9.42 30.25 -2.41
C PRO A 880 9.14 29.46 -1.14
N ARG A 881 10.05 29.53 -0.17
CA ARG A 881 9.83 28.97 1.17
C ARG A 881 8.69 29.72 1.83
N VAL A 882 7.60 29.03 2.14
CA VAL A 882 6.44 29.63 2.81
C VAL A 882 6.64 29.53 4.33
N SER A 883 6.39 30.63 5.03
CA SER A 883 6.45 30.62 6.50
C SER A 883 5.35 29.71 7.06
N PRO A 884 5.65 28.81 8.01
CA PRO A 884 4.65 27.98 8.64
C PRO A 884 3.55 28.81 9.33
N VAL A 885 2.34 28.26 9.40
CA VAL A 885 1.22 28.87 10.15
C VAL A 885 1.62 29.02 11.61
N ASP A 886 1.60 30.25 12.11
CA ASP A 886 1.93 30.61 13.47
C ASP A 886 0.64 30.92 14.25
N ILE A 887 0.42 30.22 15.36
CA ILE A 887 -0.76 30.41 16.21
C ILE A 887 -0.52 31.40 17.36
N GLY A 888 0.68 32.00 17.46
CA GLY A 888 1.04 33.04 18.42
C GLY A 888 1.18 32.57 19.87
N ARG A 889 1.10 31.25 20.12
CA ARG A 889 1.25 30.61 21.43
C ARG A 889 1.94 29.25 21.29
N PRO A 890 2.45 28.65 22.40
CA PRO A 890 2.91 27.27 22.38
C PRO A 890 1.83 26.31 21.85
N VAL A 891 2.26 25.34 21.05
CA VAL A 891 1.39 24.33 20.44
C VAL A 891 0.94 23.33 21.50
N GLU A 892 -0.36 23.07 21.53
CA GLU A 892 -0.98 22.07 22.39
C GLU A 892 -1.39 20.82 21.58
N ARG A 893 -1.80 19.75 22.29
CA ARG A 893 -2.23 18.49 21.68
C ARG A 893 -3.40 18.69 20.71
N ASP A 894 -4.38 19.50 21.11
CA ASP A 894 -5.60 19.70 20.31
C ASP A 894 -5.30 20.41 18.99
N ASP A 895 -4.29 21.29 18.96
CA ASP A 895 -3.84 21.94 17.73
C ASP A 895 -3.21 20.94 16.76
N MET A 896 -2.38 20.02 17.27
CA MET A 896 -1.78 18.96 16.46
C MET A 896 -2.83 17.96 15.96
N ALA A 897 -3.82 17.63 16.79
CA ALA A 897 -4.93 16.77 16.41
C ALA A 897 -5.81 17.43 15.33
N GLN A 898 -6.10 18.74 15.47
CA GLN A 898 -6.84 19.49 14.45
C GLN A 898 -6.06 19.57 13.14
N PHE A 899 -4.77 19.91 13.20
CA PHE A 899 -3.89 19.93 12.03
C PHE A 899 -3.88 18.60 11.30
N PHE A 900 -3.83 17.48 12.02
CA PHE A 900 -3.86 16.16 11.41
C PHE A 900 -5.16 15.89 10.63
N LEU A 901 -6.31 16.28 11.18
CA LEU A 901 -7.59 16.13 10.47
C LEU A 901 -7.64 17.02 9.22
N ASP A 902 -7.13 18.25 9.33
CA ASP A 902 -7.04 19.16 8.21
C ASP A 902 -6.10 18.59 7.13
N PHE A 903 -4.99 17.96 7.54
CA PHE A 903 -4.09 17.25 6.65
C PHE A 903 -4.78 16.09 5.92
N MET A 904 -5.51 15.23 6.64
CA MET A 904 -6.28 14.15 6.03
C MET A 904 -7.33 14.66 5.03
N LYS A 905 -8.00 15.78 5.33
CA LYS A 905 -9.02 16.38 4.46
C LYS A 905 -8.45 16.96 3.17
N THR A 906 -7.24 17.48 3.22
CA THR A 906 -6.68 18.36 2.17
C THR A 906 -5.40 17.83 1.52
N ASP A 907 -5.01 16.57 1.80
CA ASP A 907 -3.93 15.88 1.09
C ASP A 907 -4.31 15.64 -0.39
N HIS A 908 -4.07 16.66 -1.21
CA HIS A 908 -4.37 16.67 -2.64
C HIS A 908 -3.13 16.38 -3.51
N LEU A 909 -2.03 15.94 -2.90
CA LEU A 909 -0.76 15.73 -3.60
C LEU A 909 -0.91 14.82 -4.83
N GLY A 910 -1.58 13.67 -4.66
CA GLY A 910 -1.84 12.73 -5.75
C GLY A 910 -2.77 13.29 -6.84
N VAL A 911 -3.75 14.12 -6.46
CA VAL A 911 -4.69 14.78 -7.38
C VAL A 911 -3.95 15.80 -8.24
N ILE A 912 -3.08 16.60 -7.63
CA ILE A 912 -2.26 17.61 -8.32
C ILE A 912 -1.31 16.93 -9.31
N ALA A 913 -0.58 15.88 -8.89
CA ALA A 913 0.33 15.13 -9.76
C ALA A 913 -0.42 14.50 -10.96
N THR A 914 -1.60 13.93 -10.71
CA THR A 914 -2.47 13.36 -11.76
C THR A 914 -2.96 14.44 -12.73
N ARG A 915 -3.40 15.60 -12.20
CA ARG A 915 -3.84 16.74 -13.02
C ARG A 915 -2.70 17.31 -13.86
N HIS A 916 -1.50 17.40 -13.30
CA HIS A 916 -0.30 17.84 -14.00
C HIS A 916 0.00 16.96 -15.21
N MET A 917 0.04 15.63 -15.03
CA MET A 917 0.28 14.71 -16.15
C MET A 917 -0.78 14.83 -17.25
N ILE A 918 -2.07 14.96 -16.89
CA ILE A 918 -3.15 15.13 -17.87
C ILE A 918 -2.96 16.44 -18.65
N MET A 919 -2.72 17.55 -17.96
CA MET A 919 -2.57 18.86 -18.61
C MET A 919 -1.30 18.92 -19.47
N ALA A 920 -0.18 18.37 -19.00
CA ALA A 920 1.07 18.34 -19.75
C ALA A 920 0.96 17.48 -21.03
N ASP A 921 0.09 16.45 -21.06
CA ASP A 921 -0.18 15.70 -22.28
C ASP A 921 -1.10 16.47 -23.25
N GLN A 922 -2.08 17.21 -22.71
CA GLN A 922 -3.10 17.91 -23.50
C GLN A 922 -2.60 19.22 -24.12
N GLU A 923 -1.75 19.95 -23.40
CA GLU A 923 -1.26 21.26 -23.82
C GLU A 923 -0.03 21.13 -24.72
N ALA A 924 0.05 21.97 -25.76
CA ALA A 924 1.12 21.88 -26.76
C ALA A 924 2.51 22.17 -26.19
N GLU A 925 2.59 23.12 -25.24
CA GLU A 925 3.81 23.49 -24.50
C GLU A 925 4.17 22.49 -23.39
N GLY A 926 3.34 21.47 -23.15
CA GLY A 926 3.60 20.44 -22.16
C GLY A 926 3.76 20.98 -20.74
N THR A 927 4.85 20.60 -20.08
CA THR A 927 5.24 21.02 -18.74
C THR A 927 5.55 22.52 -18.62
N SER A 928 5.97 23.16 -19.72
CA SER A 928 6.22 24.61 -19.76
C SER A 928 4.95 25.45 -19.76
N HIS A 929 3.79 24.85 -20.05
CA HIS A 929 2.52 25.57 -20.10
C HIS A 929 2.20 26.21 -18.72
N PRO A 930 1.68 27.44 -18.64
CA PRO A 930 1.43 28.13 -17.37
C PRO A 930 0.58 27.36 -16.36
N VAL A 931 -0.39 26.57 -16.85
CA VAL A 931 -1.24 25.70 -16.00
C VAL A 931 -0.41 24.58 -15.35
N CYS A 932 0.54 24.00 -16.09
CA CYS A 932 1.43 22.94 -15.59
C CYS A 932 2.42 23.50 -14.57
N ARG A 933 3.05 24.65 -14.85
CA ARG A 933 3.91 25.35 -13.86
C ARG A 933 3.15 25.73 -12.59
N LYS A 934 1.88 26.17 -12.70
CA LYS A 934 1.04 26.42 -11.53
C LYS A 934 0.78 25.14 -10.73
N LEU A 935 0.50 24.03 -11.40
CA LEU A 935 0.33 22.72 -10.76
C LEU A 935 1.62 22.24 -10.09
N ALA A 936 2.80 22.47 -10.70
CA ALA A 936 4.09 22.18 -10.08
C ALA A 936 4.32 23.00 -8.81
N GLN A 937 3.98 24.31 -8.83
CA GLN A 937 4.02 25.17 -7.64
C GLN A 937 3.08 24.64 -6.53
N LEU A 938 1.83 24.32 -6.86
CA LEU A 938 0.87 23.75 -5.91
C LEU A 938 1.34 22.40 -5.37
N HIS A 939 1.98 21.58 -6.20
CA HIS A 939 2.55 20.31 -5.77
C HIS A 939 3.67 20.52 -4.73
N SER A 940 4.58 21.48 -4.97
CA SER A 940 5.60 21.87 -3.99
C SER A 940 4.99 22.33 -2.67
N THR A 941 3.98 23.21 -2.70
CA THR A 941 3.23 23.61 -1.48
C THR A 941 2.63 22.41 -0.76
N ALA A 942 2.02 21.46 -1.48
CA ALA A 942 1.43 20.26 -0.90
C ALA A 942 2.46 19.32 -0.27
N VAL A 943 3.69 19.23 -0.80
CA VAL A 943 4.78 18.46 -0.19
C VAL A 943 5.20 19.05 1.16
N ASP A 944 5.27 20.39 1.25
CA ASP A 944 5.65 21.08 2.48
C ASP A 944 4.48 21.31 3.45
N PHE A 945 3.26 20.90 3.10
CA PHE A 945 2.08 21.06 3.95
C PHE A 945 2.27 20.41 5.34
N SER A 946 2.92 19.24 5.39
CA SER A 946 3.23 18.53 6.65
C SER A 946 4.13 19.34 7.60
N LYS A 947 4.86 20.34 7.10
CA LYS A 947 5.80 21.20 7.87
C LYS A 947 5.28 22.63 8.04
N THR A 948 4.51 23.12 7.08
CA THR A 948 4.04 24.51 7.02
C THR A 948 2.63 24.68 7.57
N GLY A 949 1.78 23.66 7.50
CA GLY A 949 0.38 23.77 7.89
C GLY A 949 -0.51 24.45 6.86
N ILE A 950 -0.01 24.73 5.66
CA ILE A 950 -0.75 25.43 4.59
C ILE A 950 -1.30 24.42 3.58
N PRO A 951 -2.63 24.19 3.54
CA PRO A 951 -3.24 23.28 2.59
C PRO A 951 -3.38 23.91 1.20
N VAL A 952 -3.34 23.09 0.16
CA VAL A 952 -3.75 23.52 -1.18
C VAL A 952 -5.26 23.43 -1.31
N GLN A 953 -5.92 24.55 -1.63
CA GLN A 953 -7.36 24.57 -1.81
C GLN A 953 -7.77 23.95 -3.16
N MET A 954 -8.81 23.13 -3.15
CA MET A 954 -9.33 22.48 -4.38
C MET A 954 -9.78 23.50 -5.44
N SER A 955 -10.16 24.72 -5.04
CA SER A 955 -10.51 25.82 -5.94
C SER A 955 -9.32 26.39 -6.73
N GLU A 956 -8.10 26.27 -6.19
CA GLU A 956 -6.88 26.75 -6.84
C GLU A 956 -6.37 25.76 -7.88
N ILE A 957 -6.73 24.48 -7.75
CA ILE A 957 -6.34 23.43 -8.69
C ILE A 957 -7.06 23.65 -10.03
N PRO A 958 -6.32 23.93 -11.12
CA PRO A 958 -6.91 24.18 -12.43
C PRO A 958 -7.86 23.06 -12.88
N LYS A 959 -9.09 23.41 -13.29
CA LYS A 959 -10.13 22.46 -13.69
C LYS A 959 -9.78 21.79 -15.02
N GLY A 960 -9.82 20.45 -15.06
CA GLY A 960 -9.62 19.64 -16.25
C GLY A 960 -10.93 19.15 -16.85
N LYS A 961 -10.91 18.89 -18.16
CA LYS A 961 -11.99 18.18 -18.86
C LYS A 961 -11.99 16.69 -18.45
N PRO A 962 -13.10 15.95 -18.61
CA PRO A 962 -13.20 14.53 -18.21
C PRO A 962 -12.50 13.58 -19.20
N PHE A 963 -11.42 14.04 -19.86
CA PHE A 963 -10.63 13.27 -20.80
C PHE A 963 -9.25 13.01 -20.20
N ARG A 964 -8.81 11.76 -20.20
CA ARG A 964 -7.50 11.32 -19.74
C ARG A 964 -6.76 10.62 -20.89
N PRO A 965 -5.43 10.70 -20.95
CA PRO A 965 -4.67 9.91 -21.92
C PRO A 965 -4.74 8.41 -21.59
N ASP A 966 -4.59 7.57 -22.61
CA ASP A 966 -4.72 6.10 -22.54
C ASP A 966 -3.72 5.42 -21.61
N PHE A 967 -2.51 5.97 -21.45
CA PHE A 967 -1.53 5.45 -20.48
C PHE A 967 -1.95 5.61 -19.00
N MET A 968 -3.06 6.31 -18.74
CA MET A 968 -3.66 6.42 -17.41
C MET A 968 -4.89 5.52 -17.23
N ALA A 969 -5.22 4.71 -18.24
CA ALA A 969 -6.30 3.73 -18.12
C ALA A 969 -5.93 2.65 -17.08
N PRO A 970 -6.93 2.11 -16.34
CA PRO A 970 -6.69 1.00 -15.43
C PRO A 970 -6.18 -0.23 -16.20
N GLY A 971 -5.31 -1.04 -15.58
CA GLY A 971 -4.88 -2.32 -16.15
C GLY A 971 -5.89 -3.46 -15.88
N PRO A 972 -5.76 -4.62 -16.55
CA PRO A 972 -6.54 -5.80 -16.23
C PRO A 972 -6.26 -6.30 -14.81
N VAL A 973 -7.26 -6.89 -14.15
CA VAL A 973 -7.12 -7.51 -12.83
C VAL A 973 -6.36 -8.82 -12.99
N ALA A 974 -5.27 -9.04 -12.23
CA ALA A 974 -4.72 -10.39 -12.08
C ALA A 974 -5.40 -11.06 -10.89
N ARG A 975 -5.89 -12.29 -11.07
CA ARG A 975 -6.29 -13.17 -9.97
C ARG A 975 -5.30 -14.30 -9.85
N ILE A 976 -4.97 -14.66 -8.61
CA ILE A 976 -4.24 -15.88 -8.30
C ILE A 976 -5.31 -16.93 -7.98
N HIS A 977 -5.48 -17.90 -8.86
CA HIS A 977 -6.37 -19.06 -8.68
C HIS A 977 -5.56 -20.26 -8.16
N ASN A 978 -6.19 -21.14 -7.38
CA ASN A 978 -5.61 -22.40 -6.92
C ASN A 978 -4.13 -22.35 -6.49
N LYS A 979 -3.82 -21.47 -5.52
CA LYS A 979 -2.54 -21.37 -4.80
C LYS A 979 -1.35 -20.79 -5.58
N SER A 980 -1.31 -20.92 -6.91
CA SER A 980 -0.16 -20.47 -7.73
C SER A 980 -0.48 -20.05 -9.17
N ASP A 981 -1.66 -20.34 -9.71
CA ASP A 981 -1.99 -20.03 -11.12
C ASP A 981 -2.41 -18.58 -11.28
N ILE A 982 -1.74 -17.85 -12.17
CA ILE A 982 -2.03 -16.43 -12.42
C ILE A 982 -2.88 -16.30 -13.67
N GLU A 983 -4.09 -15.77 -13.53
CA GLU A 983 -4.97 -15.45 -14.65
C GLU A 983 -5.20 -13.94 -14.76
N LEU A 984 -5.17 -13.45 -16.00
CA LEU A 984 -5.47 -12.06 -16.32
C LEU A 984 -6.93 -11.95 -16.78
N GLU A 985 -7.78 -11.27 -16.00
CA GLU A 985 -9.18 -11.05 -16.39
C GLU A 985 -9.32 -10.25 -17.70
N GLU A 986 -10.45 -10.46 -18.38
CA GLU A 986 -10.88 -9.64 -19.52
C GLU A 986 -11.11 -8.17 -19.14
N TYR A 987 -10.95 -7.28 -20.12
CA TYR A 987 -10.97 -5.84 -19.85
C TYR A 987 -12.42 -5.37 -19.80
N VAL A 988 -12.97 -5.18 -18.61
CA VAL A 988 -14.35 -4.71 -18.46
C VAL A 988 -14.40 -3.20 -18.61
N ILE A 989 -14.83 -2.71 -19.77
CA ILE A 989 -15.24 -1.31 -19.94
C ILE A 989 -16.62 -1.18 -19.29
N GLN A 990 -16.69 -0.46 -18.16
CA GLN A 990 -17.96 -0.12 -17.52
C GLN A 990 -18.84 0.67 -18.52
N ALA A 991 -19.94 0.07 -18.95
CA ALA A 991 -20.79 0.61 -20.02
C ALA A 991 -21.63 1.83 -19.59
N ALA A 992 -21.83 2.00 -18.28
CA ALA A 992 -22.59 3.09 -17.68
C ALA A 992 -22.05 3.42 -16.28
N TYR A 993 -22.08 4.70 -15.89
CA TYR A 993 -21.90 5.07 -14.49
C TYR A 993 -23.24 4.83 -13.84
N ASP A 994 -23.31 3.90 -12.89
CA ASP A 994 -24.45 3.93 -11.99
C ASP A 994 -24.22 5.10 -11.03
N GLU A 995 -25.17 6.03 -10.93
CA GLU A 995 -25.11 7.13 -9.94
C GLU A 995 -25.06 6.59 -8.49
N ASP A 996 -25.34 5.30 -8.32
CA ASP A 996 -25.26 4.56 -7.07
C ASP A 996 -23.91 3.87 -6.80
N ASP A 997 -23.01 3.79 -7.79
CA ASP A 997 -21.64 3.34 -7.55
C ASP A 997 -20.78 4.55 -7.17
N ASP A 998 -20.48 4.69 -5.88
CA ASP A 998 -19.56 5.70 -5.32
C ASP A 998 -18.09 5.51 -5.78
N MET A 999 -17.85 4.72 -6.83
CA MET A 999 -16.56 4.55 -7.50
C MET A 999 -16.15 5.81 -8.27
N GLU A 1000 -14.86 5.89 -8.62
CA GLU A 1000 -14.26 7.03 -9.34
C GLU A 1000 -15.15 7.54 -10.50
N PRO A 1001 -15.23 8.86 -10.73
CA PRO A 1001 -15.99 9.41 -11.85
C PRO A 1001 -15.60 8.75 -13.17
N PHE A 1002 -16.57 8.37 -13.99
CA PHE A 1002 -16.29 7.79 -15.31
C PHE A 1002 -15.37 8.72 -16.13
N HIS A 1003 -14.15 8.25 -16.40
CA HIS A 1003 -13.16 8.96 -17.20
C HIS A 1003 -13.18 8.44 -18.63
N LYS A 1004 -13.17 9.38 -19.59
CA LYS A 1004 -13.06 9.05 -21.01
C LYS A 1004 -11.58 9.05 -21.37
N TYR A 1005 -11.13 8.01 -22.06
CA TYR A 1005 -9.72 7.89 -22.47
C TYR A 1005 -9.53 8.24 -23.94
N TYR A 1006 -8.42 8.89 -24.28
CA TYR A 1006 -7.99 9.13 -25.66
C TYR A 1006 -6.58 8.60 -25.87
N ARG A 1007 -6.28 8.19 -27.10
CA ARG A 1007 -4.95 7.78 -27.53
C ARG A 1007 -4.00 8.98 -27.50
N SER A 1008 -3.03 8.99 -26.59
CA SER A 1008 -2.00 10.04 -26.55
C SER A 1008 -0.95 9.79 -27.64
N GLU A 1009 -0.62 10.81 -28.44
CA GLU A 1009 0.45 10.75 -29.44
C GLU A 1009 1.83 11.12 -28.87
N LYS A 1010 1.89 11.47 -27.58
CA LYS A 1010 3.13 11.78 -26.84
C LYS A 1010 3.86 10.49 -26.43
N ILE A 1011 5.13 10.62 -26.03
CA ILE A 1011 6.02 9.50 -25.75
C ILE A 1011 5.44 8.53 -24.71
N LEU A 1012 4.77 9.03 -23.67
CA LEU A 1012 4.13 8.18 -22.65
C LEU A 1012 3.02 7.30 -23.24
N GLY A 1013 2.23 7.83 -24.18
CA GLY A 1013 1.23 7.05 -24.91
C GLY A 1013 1.88 5.99 -25.80
N LYS A 1014 2.97 6.35 -26.49
CA LYS A 1014 3.74 5.40 -27.32
C LYS A 1014 4.32 4.27 -26.48
N LEU A 1015 4.99 4.58 -25.38
CA LEU A 1015 5.58 3.61 -24.44
C LEU A 1015 4.50 2.70 -23.83
N TYR A 1016 3.34 3.25 -23.44
CA TYR A 1016 2.25 2.44 -22.89
C TYR A 1016 1.75 1.39 -23.90
N ARG A 1017 1.61 1.78 -25.17
CA ARG A 1017 1.14 0.89 -26.25
C ARG A 1017 2.24 -0.02 -26.79
N GLY A 1018 3.51 0.32 -26.58
CA GLY A 1018 4.64 -0.56 -26.86
C GLY A 1018 4.67 -1.82 -26.00
N VAL A 1019 3.90 -1.85 -24.90
CA VAL A 1019 3.79 -3.00 -24.00
C VAL A 1019 2.42 -3.67 -24.11
N ASP A 1020 2.34 -4.72 -24.92
CA ASP A 1020 1.17 -5.61 -24.93
C ASP A 1020 1.28 -6.67 -23.82
N GLU A 1021 0.79 -6.31 -22.63
CA GLU A 1021 0.82 -7.16 -21.44
C GLU A 1021 0.20 -8.54 -21.68
N ARG A 1022 -0.91 -8.64 -22.44
CA ARG A 1022 -1.60 -9.92 -22.64
C ARG A 1022 -0.86 -10.79 -23.65
N GLN A 1023 -0.44 -10.20 -24.75
CA GLN A 1023 0.33 -10.92 -25.75
C GLN A 1023 1.62 -11.47 -25.12
N ILE A 1024 2.37 -10.61 -24.43
CA ILE A 1024 3.61 -11.01 -23.75
C ILE A 1024 3.34 -12.06 -22.67
N TRP A 1025 2.23 -11.93 -21.92
CA TRP A 1025 1.85 -12.95 -20.94
C TRP A 1025 1.60 -14.30 -21.60
N GLN A 1026 0.82 -14.37 -22.68
CA GLN A 1026 0.43 -15.61 -23.34
C GLN A 1026 1.55 -16.25 -24.19
N GLU A 1027 2.38 -15.43 -24.81
CA GLU A 1027 3.42 -15.88 -25.74
C GLU A 1027 4.75 -16.16 -25.03
N ASP A 1028 5.16 -15.29 -24.09
CA ASP A 1028 6.51 -15.30 -23.51
C ASP A 1028 6.53 -15.74 -22.04
N ILE A 1029 5.60 -15.29 -21.21
CA ILE A 1029 5.70 -15.47 -19.74
C ILE A 1029 5.05 -16.77 -19.28
N GLN A 1030 3.79 -17.00 -19.66
CA GLN A 1030 3.02 -18.16 -19.22
C GLN A 1030 3.60 -19.43 -19.85
N SER A 1031 4.18 -20.29 -19.01
CA SER A 1031 4.76 -21.53 -19.50
C SER A 1031 3.69 -22.48 -20.07
N LYS A 1032 4.03 -23.14 -21.17
CA LYS A 1032 3.17 -24.18 -21.80
C LYS A 1032 3.57 -25.60 -21.35
N VAL A 1033 4.57 -25.71 -20.48
CA VAL A 1033 5.04 -26.98 -19.93
C VAL A 1033 3.97 -27.55 -18.99
N GLN A 1034 3.65 -28.83 -19.16
CA GLN A 1034 2.73 -29.53 -18.28
C GLN A 1034 3.37 -29.71 -16.89
N PRO A 1035 2.66 -29.42 -15.79
CA PRO A 1035 3.21 -29.56 -14.46
C PRO A 1035 3.44 -31.04 -14.13
N ASN A 1036 4.62 -31.34 -13.58
CA ASN A 1036 4.99 -32.67 -13.08
C ASN A 1036 5.95 -32.51 -11.88
N GLU A 1037 5.38 -32.22 -10.71
CA GLU A 1037 6.13 -31.96 -9.47
C GLU A 1037 7.02 -33.16 -9.09
N ASP A 1038 6.51 -34.38 -9.19
CA ASP A 1038 7.23 -35.59 -8.82
C ASP A 1038 8.46 -35.83 -9.68
N GLU A 1039 8.35 -35.65 -11.00
CA GLU A 1039 9.46 -35.80 -11.93
C GLU A 1039 10.59 -34.80 -11.62
N PHE A 1040 10.25 -33.52 -11.47
CA PHE A 1040 11.25 -32.49 -11.16
C PHE A 1040 12.01 -32.80 -9.86
N TRP A 1041 11.28 -33.11 -8.78
CA TRP A 1041 11.92 -33.35 -7.49
C TRP A 1041 12.70 -34.66 -7.45
N ASN A 1042 12.26 -35.71 -8.17
CA ASN A 1042 13.01 -36.95 -8.27
C ASN A 1042 14.34 -36.74 -9.00
N GLU A 1043 14.34 -36.02 -10.13
CA GLU A 1043 15.57 -35.68 -10.86
C GLU A 1043 16.50 -34.77 -10.04
N PHE A 1044 15.93 -33.78 -9.34
CA PHE A 1044 16.69 -32.92 -8.43
C PHE A 1044 17.35 -33.71 -7.28
N LEU A 1045 16.59 -34.59 -6.62
CA LEU A 1045 17.10 -35.42 -5.53
C LEU A 1045 18.18 -36.38 -6.05
N TRP A 1046 17.97 -37.02 -7.20
CA TRP A 1046 18.97 -37.89 -7.81
C TRP A 1046 20.28 -37.15 -8.10
N SER A 1047 20.19 -35.97 -8.72
CA SER A 1047 21.33 -35.10 -9.04
C SER A 1047 22.09 -34.63 -7.80
N THR A 1048 21.37 -34.32 -6.71
CA THR A 1048 21.98 -33.87 -5.45
C THR A 1048 22.56 -35.02 -4.64
N LEU A 1049 21.89 -36.19 -4.59
CA LEU A 1049 22.42 -37.41 -3.96
C LEU A 1049 23.72 -37.88 -4.63
N GLU A 1050 23.83 -37.79 -5.95
CA GLU A 1050 25.07 -38.10 -6.66
C GLU A 1050 26.26 -37.19 -6.23
N ARG A 1051 25.97 -35.94 -5.84
CA ARG A 1051 26.98 -35.03 -5.27
C ARG A 1051 27.32 -35.42 -3.83
N CYS A 1052 26.31 -35.78 -3.04
CA CYS A 1052 26.45 -36.26 -1.67
C CYS A 1052 27.30 -37.54 -1.58
N ASP A 1053 27.07 -38.52 -2.46
CA ASP A 1053 27.81 -39.80 -2.48
C ASP A 1053 29.31 -39.61 -2.72
N LYS A 1054 29.70 -38.56 -3.47
CA LYS A 1054 31.11 -38.17 -3.67
C LYS A 1054 31.74 -37.54 -2.42
N ILE A 1055 30.93 -37.12 -1.45
CA ILE A 1055 31.37 -36.51 -0.19
C ILE A 1055 31.61 -37.59 0.87
N GLY A 1056 30.71 -38.55 1.02
CA GLY A 1056 30.80 -39.70 1.93
C GLY A 1056 29.43 -40.28 2.28
N ASN A 1057 29.39 -41.28 3.18
CA ASN A 1057 28.13 -41.84 3.68
C ASN A 1057 27.41 -40.84 4.60
N LEU A 1058 26.20 -40.45 4.23
CA LEU A 1058 25.36 -39.50 4.98
C LEU A 1058 24.26 -40.23 5.75
N SER A 1059 24.06 -39.88 7.01
CA SER A 1059 23.04 -40.44 7.91
C SER A 1059 21.86 -39.47 8.10
N TRP A 1060 21.33 -38.94 6.99
CA TRP A 1060 20.28 -37.91 7.00
C TRP A 1060 18.94 -38.39 7.59
N GLU A 1061 18.64 -39.68 7.54
CA GLU A 1061 17.40 -40.27 8.08
C GLU A 1061 17.24 -40.03 9.59
N LEU A 1062 18.35 -39.91 10.33
CA LEU A 1062 18.36 -39.61 11.77
C LEU A 1062 17.78 -38.23 12.09
N TRP A 1063 17.71 -37.35 11.09
CA TRP A 1063 17.27 -35.96 11.24
C TRP A 1063 15.84 -35.71 10.77
N LEU A 1064 15.10 -36.74 10.34
CA LEU A 1064 13.74 -36.62 9.81
C LEU A 1064 12.78 -35.93 10.79
N ASP A 1065 12.82 -36.29 12.06
CA ASP A 1065 11.92 -35.70 13.06
C ASP A 1065 12.24 -34.22 13.30
N GLU A 1066 13.51 -33.86 13.41
CA GLU A 1066 13.92 -32.45 13.54
C GLU A 1066 13.56 -31.65 12.27
N ALA A 1067 13.67 -32.26 11.09
CA ALA A 1067 13.28 -31.64 9.83
C ALA A 1067 11.76 -31.37 9.75
N ARG A 1068 10.91 -32.27 10.29
CA ARG A 1068 9.46 -32.04 10.43
C ARG A 1068 9.15 -30.87 11.34
N HIS A 1069 9.90 -30.70 12.43
CA HIS A 1069 9.76 -29.53 13.31
C HIS A 1069 10.13 -28.24 12.60
N ILE A 1070 11.25 -28.20 11.85
CA ILE A 1070 11.63 -27.00 11.08
C ILE A 1070 10.59 -26.66 10.00
N ARG A 1071 10.07 -27.67 9.28
CA ARG A 1071 8.99 -27.48 8.31
C ARG A 1071 7.80 -26.80 8.96
N LEU A 1072 7.33 -27.33 10.08
CA LEU A 1072 6.18 -26.79 10.80
C LEU A 1072 6.37 -25.31 11.15
N ARG A 1073 7.56 -24.95 11.65
CA ARG A 1073 7.89 -23.57 12.02
C ARG A 1073 7.91 -22.62 10.83
N TYR A 1074 8.48 -23.05 9.70
CA TYR A 1074 8.45 -22.27 8.47
C TYR A 1074 7.00 -22.03 8.00
N GLU A 1075 6.19 -23.10 7.95
CA GLU A 1075 4.80 -23.01 7.53
C GLU A 1075 3.98 -22.05 8.40
N GLU A 1076 4.20 -22.08 9.71
CA GLU A 1076 3.56 -21.16 10.66
C GLU A 1076 4.01 -19.71 10.49
N ALA A 1077 5.30 -19.47 10.28
CA ALA A 1077 5.84 -18.13 10.06
C ALA A 1077 5.29 -17.51 8.76
N VAL A 1078 5.28 -18.28 7.67
CA VAL A 1078 4.68 -17.85 6.39
C VAL A 1078 3.18 -17.61 6.56
N PHE A 1079 2.45 -18.49 7.24
CA PHE A 1079 1.02 -18.29 7.50
C PHE A 1079 0.75 -17.01 8.29
N SER A 1080 1.55 -16.73 9.33
CA SER A 1080 1.43 -15.49 10.08
C SER A 1080 1.69 -14.26 9.20
N ALA A 1081 2.71 -14.30 8.33
CA ALA A 1081 2.99 -13.21 7.40
C ALA A 1081 1.83 -12.98 6.41
N ARG A 1082 1.18 -14.04 5.91
CA ARG A 1082 0.00 -13.93 5.03
C ARG A 1082 -1.12 -13.11 5.68
N ASN A 1083 -1.35 -13.30 6.98
CA ASN A 1083 -2.40 -12.62 7.74
C ASN A 1083 -1.99 -11.21 8.20
N ASN A 1084 -0.74 -11.02 8.65
CA ASN A 1084 -0.29 -9.74 9.21
C ASN A 1084 -0.14 -8.65 8.14
N TYR A 1085 0.19 -9.04 6.90
CA TYR A 1085 0.47 -8.10 5.80
C TYR A 1085 -0.67 -7.97 4.78
N SER A 1086 -1.77 -8.71 4.95
CA SER A 1086 -2.94 -8.53 4.10
C SER A 1086 -3.62 -7.18 4.32
N GLU A 1087 -4.39 -6.73 3.33
CA GLU A 1087 -5.23 -5.54 3.49
C GLU A 1087 -6.40 -5.80 4.44
N HIS A 1088 -6.81 -7.07 4.56
CA HIS A 1088 -7.95 -7.48 5.37
C HIS A 1088 -7.67 -8.79 6.13
N PRO A 1089 -8.03 -8.90 7.43
CA PRO A 1089 -7.79 -10.10 8.26
C PRO A 1089 -8.35 -11.44 7.78
N ILE A 1090 -9.15 -11.46 6.70
CA ILE A 1090 -9.83 -12.66 6.17
C ILE A 1090 -9.39 -13.01 4.74
N ASP A 1091 -8.74 -12.06 4.05
CA ASP A 1091 -8.28 -12.18 2.65
C ASP A 1091 -6.76 -12.20 2.74
N PRO A 1092 -6.18 -13.26 3.35
CA PRO A 1092 -4.76 -13.32 3.59
C PRO A 1092 -4.03 -13.40 2.26
N LEU A 1093 -2.82 -12.85 2.24
CA LEU A 1093 -1.98 -12.94 1.05
C LEU A 1093 -1.78 -14.41 0.66
N SER A 1094 -1.54 -14.69 -0.62
CA SER A 1094 -1.10 -16.01 -1.06
C SER A 1094 0.30 -16.33 -0.54
N GLU A 1095 0.66 -17.62 -0.49
CA GLU A 1095 2.03 -18.04 -0.19
C GLU A 1095 3.03 -17.43 -1.18
N LEU A 1096 2.64 -17.38 -2.46
CA LEU A 1096 3.42 -16.78 -3.54
C LEU A 1096 3.76 -15.31 -3.25
N GLU A 1097 2.77 -14.50 -2.84
CA GLU A 1097 2.97 -13.08 -2.50
C GLU A 1097 3.92 -12.87 -1.33
N VAL A 1098 3.83 -13.72 -0.29
CA VAL A 1098 4.76 -13.70 0.84
C VAL A 1098 6.18 -14.05 0.38
N PHE A 1099 6.32 -15.11 -0.40
CA PHE A 1099 7.63 -15.60 -0.88
C PHE A 1099 8.34 -14.60 -1.79
N ILE A 1100 7.61 -13.91 -2.67
CA ILE A 1100 8.19 -12.87 -3.55
C ILE A 1100 8.31 -11.50 -2.85
N GLY A 1101 7.81 -11.36 -1.62
CA GLY A 1101 7.80 -10.08 -0.89
C GLY A 1101 6.98 -9.00 -1.59
N SER A 1102 5.84 -9.35 -2.19
CA SER A 1102 5.05 -8.40 -2.99
C SER A 1102 3.57 -8.74 -2.97
N VAL A 1103 2.75 -7.78 -2.55
CA VAL A 1103 1.29 -7.86 -2.69
C VAL A 1103 0.93 -7.67 -4.17
N MET A 1104 0.26 -8.66 -4.76
CA MET A 1104 -0.08 -8.70 -6.18
C MET A 1104 -1.38 -7.93 -6.44
N ASN A 1105 -1.41 -7.15 -7.52
CA ASN A 1105 -2.46 -6.14 -7.70
C ASN A 1105 -3.72 -6.66 -8.41
N LYS A 1106 -4.87 -6.13 -7.97
CA LYS A 1106 -6.12 -6.01 -8.76
C LYS A 1106 -6.13 -4.78 -9.71
N GLY A 1107 -4.95 -4.31 -10.16
CA GLY A 1107 -4.80 -3.09 -10.98
C GLY A 1107 -3.47 -2.33 -10.79
N VAL A 1108 -3.52 -0.99 -10.74
CA VAL A 1108 -2.34 -0.14 -10.48
C VAL A 1108 -2.00 -0.13 -8.99
N GLN A 1109 -0.80 -0.58 -8.61
CA GLN A 1109 -0.37 -0.61 -7.20
C GLN A 1109 -0.57 0.74 -6.50
N THR A 1110 -1.27 0.71 -5.36
CA THR A 1110 -1.44 1.87 -4.48
C THR A 1110 -0.16 2.12 -3.68
N ARG A 1111 -0.03 3.32 -3.09
CA ARG A 1111 1.09 3.63 -2.20
C ARG A 1111 1.12 2.68 -0.99
N ARG A 1112 -0.04 2.38 -0.42
CA ARG A 1112 -0.16 1.51 0.76
C ARG A 1112 0.26 0.07 0.46
N GLN A 1113 -0.13 -0.47 -0.70
CA GLN A 1113 0.30 -1.78 -1.17
C GLN A 1113 1.81 -1.85 -1.38
N ARG A 1114 2.42 -0.77 -1.89
CA ARG A 1114 3.88 -0.69 -2.03
C ARG A 1114 4.57 -0.71 -0.67
N ASP A 1115 4.09 0.07 0.29
CA ASP A 1115 4.66 0.12 1.64
C ASP A 1115 4.50 -1.24 2.36
N GLN A 1116 3.34 -1.90 2.23
CA GLN A 1116 3.12 -3.26 2.72
C GLN A 1116 4.03 -4.29 2.04
N SER A 1117 4.22 -4.19 0.71
CA SER A 1117 5.12 -5.07 -0.03
C SER A 1117 6.57 -4.96 0.46
N ASN A 1118 7.04 -3.74 0.74
CA ASN A 1118 8.39 -3.54 1.29
C ASN A 1118 8.53 -4.23 2.66
N LYS A 1119 7.57 -4.03 3.57
CA LYS A 1119 7.60 -4.67 4.89
C LYS A 1119 7.47 -6.19 4.80
N LEU A 1120 6.67 -6.68 3.85
CA LEU A 1120 6.50 -8.11 3.60
C LEU A 1120 7.79 -8.75 3.09
N ALA A 1121 8.52 -8.05 2.21
CA ALA A 1121 9.83 -8.49 1.75
C ALA A 1121 10.82 -8.58 2.92
N ASP A 1122 10.87 -7.57 3.78
CA ASP A 1122 11.72 -7.57 4.98
C ASP A 1122 11.35 -8.73 5.94
N GLU A 1123 10.06 -9.02 6.12
CA GLU A 1123 9.61 -10.13 6.97
C GLU A 1123 9.96 -11.48 6.37
N PHE A 1124 9.76 -11.68 5.06
CA PHE A 1124 10.14 -12.93 4.42
C PHE A 1124 11.66 -13.14 4.46
N ASP A 1125 12.46 -12.08 4.25
CA ASP A 1125 13.91 -12.12 4.43
C ASP A 1125 14.30 -12.55 5.85
N ARG A 1126 13.58 -12.05 6.87
CA ARG A 1126 13.79 -12.45 8.28
C ARG A 1126 13.47 -13.92 8.51
N ILE A 1127 12.27 -14.36 8.11
CA ILE A 1127 11.81 -15.75 8.26
C ILE A 1127 12.79 -16.71 7.58
N SER A 1128 13.15 -16.39 6.35
CA SER A 1128 13.99 -17.24 5.51
C SER A 1128 15.44 -17.29 5.98
N THR A 1129 16.02 -16.16 6.41
CA THR A 1129 17.37 -16.12 7.01
C THR A 1129 17.43 -16.98 8.27
N TRP A 1130 16.41 -16.89 9.12
CA TRP A 1130 16.36 -17.69 10.34
C TRP A 1130 16.24 -19.19 10.03
N ILE A 1131 15.29 -19.59 9.18
CA ILE A 1131 15.08 -21.00 8.82
C ILE A 1131 16.32 -21.61 8.16
N VAL A 1132 16.94 -20.90 7.21
CA VAL A 1132 18.18 -21.35 6.57
C VAL A 1132 19.34 -21.39 7.56
N GLY A 1133 19.41 -20.43 8.50
CA GLY A 1133 20.38 -20.45 9.59
C GLY A 1133 20.31 -21.75 10.40
N GLN A 1134 19.10 -22.18 10.77
CA GLN A 1134 18.89 -23.42 11.53
C GLN A 1134 19.24 -24.67 10.72
N MET A 1135 18.85 -24.72 9.44
CA MET A 1135 19.22 -25.83 8.55
C MET A 1135 20.74 -25.97 8.42
N ARG A 1136 21.47 -24.85 8.43
CA ARG A 1136 22.92 -24.79 8.19
C ARG A 1136 23.78 -24.85 9.46
N ALA A 1137 23.21 -24.52 10.62
CA ALA A 1137 23.94 -24.58 11.89
C ALA A 1137 24.11 -26.04 12.38
N GLY A 1138 23.14 -26.92 12.10
CA GLY A 1138 23.06 -28.26 12.69
C GLY A 1138 22.83 -28.15 14.20
N SER A 1139 21.66 -28.55 14.70
CA SER A 1139 21.17 -28.32 16.08
C SER A 1139 22.19 -27.85 17.14
N SER A 1140 21.91 -26.68 17.73
CA SER A 1140 22.65 -26.00 18.80
C SER A 1140 23.44 -26.90 19.77
N SER A 1141 24.76 -26.76 19.79
CA SER A 1141 25.55 -26.66 21.03
C SER A 1141 26.96 -26.14 20.74
N GLU A 1142 27.39 -25.17 21.55
CA GLU A 1142 28.76 -24.66 21.61
C GLU A 1142 29.72 -25.83 21.90
N SER A 1143 30.42 -26.30 20.87
CA SER A 1143 31.58 -27.17 21.04
C SER A 1143 32.57 -26.91 19.89
N PRO A 1144 33.87 -26.76 20.18
CA PRO A 1144 34.86 -26.58 19.13
C PRO A 1144 34.84 -27.79 18.20
N ILE A 1145 34.86 -27.53 16.88
CA ILE A 1145 34.80 -28.53 15.81
C ILE A 1145 36.01 -29.48 15.96
N THR A 1146 35.81 -30.66 16.53
CA THR A 1146 36.89 -31.64 16.78
C THR A 1146 36.81 -32.91 15.91
N SER A 1147 35.80 -33.08 15.04
CA SER A 1147 35.71 -34.25 14.15
C SER A 1147 35.24 -33.94 12.70
N VAL A 1148 35.61 -34.80 11.74
CA VAL A 1148 35.14 -34.75 10.34
C VAL A 1148 33.63 -35.09 10.22
N SER A 1149 33.10 -35.84 11.18
CA SER A 1149 31.66 -36.17 11.29
C SER A 1149 30.81 -34.94 11.60
N ASP A 1150 31.33 -33.98 12.39
CA ASP A 1150 30.60 -32.75 12.73
C ASP A 1150 30.44 -31.80 11.54
N GLN A 1151 31.32 -31.88 10.53
CA GLN A 1151 31.27 -31.00 9.35
C GLN A 1151 30.19 -31.40 8.33
N LEU A 1152 29.66 -32.63 8.40
CA LEU A 1152 28.64 -33.13 7.48
C LEU A 1152 27.20 -32.98 8.01
N LYS A 1153 27.03 -32.71 9.32
CA LYS A 1153 25.71 -32.56 9.96
C LYS A 1153 24.80 -31.54 9.27
N PRO A 1154 25.26 -30.32 8.88
CA PRO A 1154 24.42 -29.38 8.14
C PRO A 1154 23.93 -29.91 6.80
N LEU A 1155 24.78 -30.65 6.09
CA LEU A 1155 24.45 -31.26 4.81
C LEU A 1155 23.41 -32.37 4.97
N GLU A 1156 23.61 -33.27 5.94
CA GLU A 1156 22.66 -34.33 6.30
C GLU A 1156 21.29 -33.76 6.69
N PHE A 1157 21.29 -32.67 7.46
CA PHE A 1157 20.06 -32.06 7.93
C PHE A 1157 19.30 -31.34 6.81
N CYS A 1158 20.00 -30.62 5.93
CA CYS A 1158 19.40 -30.03 4.73
C CYS A 1158 18.77 -31.11 3.83
N LEU A 1159 19.42 -32.28 3.71
CA LEU A 1159 18.92 -33.41 2.96
C LEU A 1159 17.63 -34.00 3.60
N ALA A 1160 17.59 -34.12 4.93
CA ALA A 1160 16.36 -34.51 5.63
C ALA A 1160 15.21 -33.50 5.41
N CYS A 1161 15.51 -32.20 5.45
CA CYS A 1161 14.52 -31.14 5.24
C CYS A 1161 13.86 -31.19 3.86
N ILE A 1162 14.61 -31.48 2.79
CA ILE A 1162 14.01 -31.58 1.44
C ILE A 1162 13.11 -32.81 1.30
N HIS A 1163 13.45 -33.94 1.94
CA HIS A 1163 12.61 -35.14 1.96
C HIS A 1163 11.30 -34.87 2.72
N VAL A 1164 11.39 -34.29 3.91
CA VAL A 1164 10.21 -33.89 4.70
C VAL A 1164 9.36 -32.87 3.97
N GLY A 1165 9.96 -31.95 3.20
CA GLY A 1165 9.22 -31.00 2.37
C GLY A 1165 8.34 -31.64 1.28
N GLY A 1166 8.61 -32.90 0.91
CA GLY A 1166 7.80 -33.67 -0.03
C GLY A 1166 6.67 -34.49 0.62
N GLU A 1167 6.60 -34.56 1.95
CA GLU A 1167 5.53 -35.31 2.64
C GLU A 1167 4.18 -34.58 2.53
N SER A 1168 3.08 -35.31 2.29
CA SER A 1168 1.72 -34.77 2.40
C SER A 1168 1.27 -34.79 3.86
N ASN A 1169 0.84 -33.64 4.38
CA ASN A 1169 0.55 -33.47 5.81
C ASN A 1169 -0.94 -33.69 6.06
N LYS A 1170 -1.31 -34.87 6.57
CA LYS A 1170 -2.70 -35.29 6.78
C LYS A 1170 -3.30 -34.84 8.12
N ASP A 1171 -2.68 -33.94 8.88
CA ASP A 1171 -3.16 -33.58 10.23
C ASP A 1171 -4.53 -32.85 10.17
N PRO A 1172 -5.64 -33.48 10.62
CA PRO A 1172 -6.98 -32.92 10.53
C PRO A 1172 -7.25 -31.79 11.54
N ALA A 1173 -6.30 -31.47 12.43
CA ALA A 1173 -6.48 -30.49 13.50
C ALA A 1173 -6.34 -29.01 13.07
N ARG A 1174 -5.99 -28.71 11.80
CA ARG A 1174 -5.74 -27.35 11.30
C ARG A 1174 -6.69 -26.98 10.14
N ARG A 1175 -7.99 -26.81 10.45
CA ARG A 1175 -9.10 -26.66 9.46
C ARG A 1175 -8.97 -25.50 8.47
N ARG A 1176 -8.35 -24.35 8.81
CA ARG A 1176 -8.08 -23.28 7.83
C ARG A 1176 -7.10 -23.68 6.71
N ARG A 1177 -6.36 -24.80 6.84
CA ARG A 1177 -5.54 -25.34 5.73
C ARG A 1177 -6.39 -25.94 4.60
N GLU A 1178 -7.62 -26.38 4.86
CA GLU A 1178 -8.48 -26.93 3.80
C GLU A 1178 -8.89 -25.87 2.78
N VAL A 1179 -9.03 -24.60 3.20
CA VAL A 1179 -9.39 -23.47 2.33
C VAL A 1179 -8.18 -22.94 1.54
N TYR A 1180 -6.97 -22.95 2.13
CA TYR A 1180 -5.78 -22.32 1.52
C TYR A 1180 -4.70 -23.28 0.99
N GLY A 1181 -4.73 -24.56 1.35
CA GLY A 1181 -3.76 -25.58 0.92
C GLY A 1181 -2.51 -25.78 1.76
N GLU A 1182 -1.72 -26.79 1.38
CA GLU A 1182 -0.35 -27.03 1.87
C GLU A 1182 0.62 -25.96 1.33
N ILE A 1183 1.56 -25.54 2.18
CA ILE A 1183 2.62 -24.58 1.87
C ILE A 1183 3.74 -25.31 1.11
N LYS A 1184 4.02 -24.91 -0.13
CA LYS A 1184 4.96 -25.59 -1.04
C LYS A 1184 6.39 -25.05 -0.99
N SER A 1185 6.56 -23.79 -0.60
CA SER A 1185 7.84 -23.07 -0.59
C SER A 1185 8.89 -23.64 0.36
N PHE A 1186 8.50 -24.39 1.39
CA PHE A 1186 9.45 -24.99 2.33
C PHE A 1186 10.47 -25.89 1.61
N ARG A 1187 9.99 -26.74 0.69
CA ARG A 1187 10.86 -27.67 -0.07
C ARG A 1187 11.84 -26.91 -0.95
N VAL A 1188 11.43 -25.77 -1.50
CA VAL A 1188 12.29 -24.84 -2.27
C VAL A 1188 13.36 -24.21 -1.38
N VAL A 1189 13.01 -23.74 -0.19
CA VAL A 1189 13.96 -23.19 0.79
C VAL A 1189 15.00 -24.24 1.20
N ALA A 1190 14.54 -25.46 1.53
CA ALA A 1190 15.41 -26.58 1.87
C ALA A 1190 16.36 -26.96 0.72
N ALA A 1191 15.87 -26.99 -0.52
CA ALA A 1191 16.69 -27.23 -1.71
C ALA A 1191 17.79 -26.17 -1.89
N CYS A 1192 17.47 -24.89 -1.65
CA CYS A 1192 18.45 -23.82 -1.74
C CYS A 1192 19.53 -23.93 -0.64
N ALA A 1193 19.14 -24.28 0.59
CA ALA A 1193 20.07 -24.52 1.70
C ALA A 1193 20.99 -25.72 1.42
N LEU A 1194 20.45 -26.82 0.89
CA LEU A 1194 21.23 -28.01 0.49
C LEU A 1194 22.28 -27.66 -0.57
N LEU A 1195 21.87 -26.93 -1.63
CA LEU A 1195 22.80 -26.49 -2.68
C LEU A 1195 23.88 -25.56 -2.13
N PHE A 1196 23.57 -24.75 -1.11
CA PHE A 1196 24.55 -23.90 -0.45
C PHE A 1196 25.65 -24.71 0.21
N GLU A 1197 25.28 -25.70 1.03
CA GLU A 1197 26.24 -26.55 1.75
C GLU A 1197 27.07 -27.40 0.80
N LEU A 1198 26.46 -27.97 -0.25
CA LEU A 1198 27.19 -28.69 -1.30
C LEU A 1198 28.25 -27.80 -1.96
N ASP A 1199 27.88 -26.58 -2.36
CA ASP A 1199 28.81 -25.64 -3.00
C ASP A 1199 29.95 -25.21 -2.06
N LEU A 1200 29.69 -25.08 -0.76
CA LEU A 1200 30.72 -24.78 0.24
C LEU A 1200 31.74 -25.91 0.37
N ILE A 1201 31.28 -27.15 0.55
CA ILE A 1201 32.14 -28.33 0.74
C ILE A 1201 33.00 -28.58 -0.52
N GLU A 1202 32.40 -28.48 -1.70
CA GLU A 1202 33.09 -28.67 -2.98
C GLU A 1202 34.18 -27.60 -3.21
N LYS A 1203 33.91 -26.33 -2.86
CA LYS A 1203 34.91 -25.24 -2.94
C LYS A 1203 36.02 -25.40 -1.89
N GLY A 1204 35.68 -25.87 -0.68
CA GLY A 1204 36.63 -26.16 0.38
C GLY A 1204 37.62 -27.26 0.00
N ARG A 1205 37.15 -28.32 -0.68
CA ARG A 1205 38.03 -29.38 -1.22
C ARG A 1205 38.94 -28.85 -2.32
N LYS A 1206 38.45 -28.03 -3.26
CA LYS A 1206 39.28 -27.43 -4.33
C LYS A 1206 40.39 -26.48 -3.86
N ARG A 1207 40.31 -25.94 -2.63
CA ARG A 1207 41.38 -25.11 -2.03
C ARG A 1207 42.41 -25.93 -1.24
N LYS A 1208 42.14 -27.21 -0.97
CA LYS A 1208 43.03 -28.14 -0.24
C LYS A 1208 43.84 -29.07 -1.15
N PHE A 1209 43.63 -28.99 -2.46
CA PHE A 1209 44.35 -29.76 -3.49
C PHE A 1209 45.21 -28.85 -4.35
#